data_AF-A0A378L7X1-F1
#
_entry.id   AF-A0A378L7X1-F1
#
_cell.length_a   1.000
_cell.length_b   1.000
_cell.length_c   1.000
_cell.angle_alpha   90.00
_cell.angle_beta   90.00
_cell.angle_gamma   90.00
#
_symmetry.space_group_name_H-M   'P 1'
#
loop_
_entity.id
_entity.type
_entity.pdbx_description
1 polymer ?
#
loop_
_entity_poly.entity_id
_entity_poly.type
_entity_poly.pdbx_seq_one_letter_code
_entity_poly.pdbx_strand_id
1 'polypeptide(L)'
;MTPQHVISQLLDSDSAQYTQNLDLLKKIIIAAYLGRLQINGLPPDNKIALGNYLFDNEQMMFDFTRLSDEKRALFMQWFLDPHQEEKTKVFLRGITVNEYRGFTAEVSLSWWGRIVSWFQGLYLDYWKISDLDLSLKKISNYQLTGIEMCQGSHGILIGFNQFLVPGTGTKYKDQNDSQQEPLGNTKRVFITDKLVDQLISVNLKNIKFESVCKSPHPQSIEVSDPQERLDKMYDYRKMQRFMSMKPWYIRIWNWLFPWLADEKVKSKSIKEKQVVPLYETKKIEIYRFLKSHEILVRERKPDIENIVFCGGGAKIFAHIGVWKALNEAKIRPEKFAGSSAGAIMALMCYLGYSAAEIEELFKHFKHEHLVHFDININGISEAHSLKTALDYAIAYKLKQIVDKYQIPYPKGKIDFATLEDIRQKCPGCGIGKELVVTATNKRQGKTRYFSLLRSPTFEVSEAVKTSASFPIVYRSTVIDGEEHNDGGVLNNFPTEPFFDDHTTLLESEYGNNLKVLAVKFDDGPERKAIDRVMDRVYRENIVLNWIYRLLTGVSDPASGWEKDRLKLRKYACQSIVINVDNVSSSSFTVGEETRKKMIESGYEETQSYLKMRYHKNESEEYENEEFMYETFSSLGELLSYCCYRGDRQWFDRVYQLLDKSTVPNRIELLKQAQELKALYFNSVSSSLRSPLHDDHPLTFFGNEIPNTSTGRTENHEILLAVYPVFLKLSQSMLKDSTDKKIFDYARHSFLLKDPFACLEHFAKISNDTHLILHIVINLLKELKKNPSKKVFDALSQVLDLLNGNKNLDKEEYFARWDLSFPQCLRMLRLLNQDPQINTRLFRSMSRKSEPLQTVVSGVFYEEEDESDEAFSLSI
;
A
#
# COMPACT_ATOMS: atom_id res chain seq x y z
N MET A 1 -17.75 34.28 -30.59
CA MET A 1 -19.05 34.79 -30.08
C MET A 1 -19.56 34.06 -28.84
N THR A 2 -19.02 32.88 -28.49
CA THR A 2 -19.42 32.05 -27.34
C THR A 2 -19.15 32.67 -25.96
N PRO A 3 -17.97 33.25 -25.66
CA PRO A 3 -17.67 33.74 -24.32
C PRO A 3 -18.59 34.89 -23.90
N GLN A 4 -18.87 35.85 -24.79
CA GLN A 4 -19.70 37.02 -24.48
C GLN A 4 -21.13 36.67 -24.03
N HIS A 5 -21.74 35.62 -24.59
CA HIS A 5 -23.11 35.21 -24.22
C HIS A 5 -23.16 34.47 -22.88
N VAL A 6 -22.23 33.54 -22.63
CA VAL A 6 -22.08 32.88 -21.32
C VAL A 6 -21.81 33.91 -20.23
N ILE A 7 -20.98 34.90 -20.55
CA ILE A 7 -20.65 36.00 -19.63
C ILE A 7 -21.86 36.88 -19.34
N SER A 8 -22.70 37.20 -20.34
CA SER A 8 -24.00 37.87 -20.10
C SER A 8 -24.86 37.05 -19.13
N GLN A 9 -24.99 35.73 -19.34
CA GLN A 9 -25.76 34.87 -18.44
C GLN A 9 -25.18 34.78 -17.01
N LEU A 10 -23.85 34.80 -16.88
CA LEU A 10 -23.15 34.85 -15.58
C LEU A 10 -23.27 36.20 -14.86
N LEU A 11 -23.49 37.30 -15.60
CA LEU A 11 -23.61 38.67 -15.08
C LEU A 11 -25.07 39.11 -14.87
N ASP A 12 -26.00 38.65 -15.70
CA ASP A 12 -27.45 38.94 -15.62
C ASP A 12 -28.12 38.21 -14.44
N SER A 13 -27.42 37.25 -13.83
CA SER A 13 -27.99 36.30 -12.88
C SER A 13 -27.85 36.66 -11.39
N ASP A 14 -27.53 37.93 -11.09
CA ASP A 14 -27.87 38.52 -9.80
C ASP A 14 -29.41 38.66 -9.61
N SER A 15 -30.22 38.28 -10.61
CA SER A 15 -31.69 38.14 -10.53
C SER A 15 -32.17 36.68 -10.34
N ALA A 16 -32.06 36.21 -9.10
CA ALA A 16 -32.95 35.32 -8.34
C ALA A 16 -33.33 33.86 -8.73
N GLN A 17 -33.33 33.37 -9.99
CA GLN A 17 -33.99 32.06 -10.25
C GLN A 17 -33.11 30.79 -10.09
N TYR A 18 -31.79 30.85 -10.32
CA TYR A 18 -30.90 29.67 -10.28
C TYR A 18 -29.53 29.96 -9.62
N THR A 19 -29.51 30.80 -8.59
CA THR A 19 -28.27 31.36 -8.03
C THR A 19 -27.28 30.29 -7.52
N GLN A 20 -27.74 29.16 -6.96
CA GLN A 20 -26.82 28.11 -6.50
C GLN A 20 -26.19 27.35 -7.68
N ASN A 21 -26.95 27.00 -8.73
CA ASN A 21 -26.39 26.36 -9.93
C ASN A 21 -25.36 27.23 -10.67
N LEU A 22 -25.51 28.56 -10.60
CA LEU A 22 -24.53 29.48 -11.15
C LEU A 22 -23.25 29.56 -10.31
N ASP A 23 -23.36 29.39 -8.99
CA ASP A 23 -22.19 29.23 -8.13
C ASP A 23 -21.44 27.93 -8.45
N LEU A 24 -22.14 26.82 -8.73
CA LEU A 24 -21.53 25.59 -9.23
C LEU A 24 -20.78 25.83 -10.56
N LEU A 25 -21.39 26.56 -11.51
CA LEU A 25 -20.72 26.94 -12.76
C LEU A 25 -19.44 27.76 -12.51
N LYS A 26 -19.50 28.73 -11.59
CA LYS A 26 -18.33 29.53 -11.17
C LYS A 26 -17.22 28.65 -10.59
N LYS A 27 -17.57 27.66 -9.75
CA LYS A 27 -16.63 26.67 -9.19
C LYS A 27 -15.97 25.83 -10.29
N ILE A 28 -16.73 25.39 -11.29
CA ILE A 28 -16.18 24.64 -12.44
C ILE A 28 -15.18 25.50 -13.23
N ILE A 29 -15.54 26.75 -13.54
CA ILE A 29 -14.68 27.67 -14.30
C ILE A 29 -13.38 27.94 -13.55
N ILE A 30 -13.45 28.24 -12.25
CA ILE A 30 -12.25 28.58 -11.48
C ILE A 30 -11.36 27.34 -11.24
N ALA A 31 -11.94 26.16 -11.02
CA ALA A 31 -11.19 24.91 -10.94
C ALA A 31 -10.47 24.61 -12.26
N ALA A 32 -11.11 24.85 -13.40
CA ALA A 32 -10.50 24.69 -14.72
C ALA A 32 -9.46 25.77 -15.04
N TYR A 33 -9.59 26.99 -14.51
CA TYR A 33 -8.65 28.10 -14.72
C TYR A 33 -7.37 27.98 -13.88
N LEU A 34 -7.50 27.52 -12.63
CA LEU A 34 -6.36 27.35 -11.72
C LEU A 34 -5.71 25.97 -11.87
N GLY A 35 -6.48 24.94 -12.22
CA GLY A 35 -5.97 23.59 -12.43
C GLY A 35 -5.13 23.42 -13.70
N ARG A 36 -4.44 22.28 -13.81
CA ARG A 36 -3.68 21.95 -15.02
C ARG A 36 -4.61 21.40 -16.08
N LEU A 37 -5.13 22.28 -16.95
CA LEU A 37 -5.91 21.92 -18.12
C LEU A 37 -4.98 21.33 -19.22
N GLN A 38 -5.35 20.15 -19.72
CA GLN A 38 -4.68 19.47 -20.82
C GLN A 38 -5.70 19.15 -21.91
N ILE A 39 -5.31 19.42 -23.15
CA ILE A 39 -6.05 19.19 -24.38
C ILE A 39 -5.38 18.04 -25.12
N ASN A 40 -5.98 16.84 -25.10
CA ASN A 40 -5.38 15.62 -25.65
C ASN A 40 -3.92 15.42 -25.18
N GLY A 41 -3.67 15.64 -23.89
CA GLY A 41 -2.35 15.49 -23.27
C GLY A 41 -1.35 16.62 -23.52
N LEU A 42 -1.78 17.74 -24.14
CA LEU A 42 -0.93 18.93 -24.35
C LEU A 42 -1.53 20.18 -23.68
N PRO A 43 -0.72 21.19 -23.28
CA PRO A 43 -1.22 22.44 -22.73
C PRO A 43 -2.11 23.20 -23.74
N PRO A 44 -3.08 24.03 -23.29
CA PRO A 44 -3.95 24.81 -24.17
C PRO A 44 -3.18 25.83 -25.01
N ASP A 45 -3.76 26.22 -26.15
CA ASP A 45 -3.20 27.24 -27.05
C ASP A 45 -3.53 28.65 -26.53
N ASN A 46 -2.53 29.52 -26.43
CA ASN A 46 -2.71 30.89 -25.95
C ASN A 46 -3.53 31.78 -26.90
N LYS A 47 -3.75 31.35 -28.15
CA LYS A 47 -4.64 32.04 -29.12
C LYS A 47 -6.12 31.77 -28.85
N ILE A 48 -6.44 30.83 -27.95
CA ILE A 48 -7.80 30.39 -27.67
C ILE A 48 -8.17 30.73 -26.23
N ALA A 49 -9.20 31.58 -26.07
CA ALA A 49 -9.74 31.92 -24.76
C ALA A 49 -10.28 30.69 -24.01
N LEU A 50 -10.14 30.65 -22.68
CA LEU A 50 -10.58 29.53 -21.85
C LEU A 50 -12.07 29.20 -22.06
N GLY A 51 -12.94 30.21 -22.17
CA GLY A 51 -14.36 29.99 -22.41
C GLY A 51 -14.65 29.22 -23.70
N ASN A 52 -13.80 29.35 -24.73
CA ASN A 52 -13.94 28.59 -25.98
C ASN A 52 -13.50 27.12 -25.85
N TYR A 53 -12.73 26.76 -24.81
CA TYR A 53 -12.45 25.37 -24.45
C TYR A 53 -13.52 24.78 -23.54
N LEU A 54 -14.09 25.58 -22.63
CA LEU A 54 -15.10 25.07 -21.70
C LEU A 54 -16.45 24.82 -22.40
N PHE A 55 -16.84 25.70 -23.33
CA PHE A 55 -18.20 25.76 -23.89
C PHE A 55 -18.25 25.40 -25.39
N ASP A 56 -17.91 24.15 -25.72
CA ASP A 56 -17.71 23.71 -27.11
C ASP A 56 -18.14 22.26 -27.42
N ASN A 57 -19.28 21.81 -26.89
CA ASN A 57 -19.86 20.46 -27.02
C ASN A 57 -19.02 19.27 -26.50
N GLU A 58 -17.71 19.41 -26.37
CA GLU A 58 -16.86 18.41 -25.75
C GLU A 58 -17.02 18.42 -24.21
N GLN A 59 -16.89 17.26 -23.59
CA GLN A 59 -16.91 17.10 -22.14
C GLN A 59 -15.52 17.39 -21.53
N MET A 60 -15.49 17.72 -20.24
CA MET A 60 -14.27 17.96 -19.48
C MET A 60 -14.17 16.99 -18.31
N MET A 61 -13.02 16.33 -18.15
CA MET A 61 -12.75 15.46 -17.02
C MET A 61 -12.02 16.22 -15.91
N PHE A 62 -12.61 16.33 -14.74
CA PHE A 62 -11.87 16.62 -13.51
C PHE A 62 -11.23 15.33 -13.01
N ASP A 63 -9.90 15.29 -13.01
CA ASP A 63 -9.12 14.12 -12.68
C ASP A 63 -8.62 14.19 -11.23
N PHE A 64 -8.96 13.17 -10.44
CA PHE A 64 -8.64 13.05 -9.02
C PHE A 64 -7.53 12.04 -8.74
N THR A 65 -6.81 11.55 -9.75
CA THR A 65 -5.71 10.59 -9.55
C THR A 65 -4.52 11.18 -8.78
N ARG A 66 -4.41 12.50 -8.70
CA ARG A 66 -3.38 13.24 -7.92
C ARG A 66 -3.95 13.87 -6.64
N LEU A 67 -5.12 13.41 -6.23
CA LEU A 67 -5.85 13.96 -5.10
C LEU A 67 -5.94 12.90 -4.00
N SER A 68 -5.44 13.24 -2.81
CA SER A 68 -5.56 12.36 -1.64
C SER A 68 -7.03 12.18 -1.26
N ASP A 69 -7.37 11.04 -0.63
CA ASP A 69 -8.75 10.77 -0.22
C ASP A 69 -9.30 11.86 0.72
N GLU A 70 -8.46 12.41 1.59
CA GLU A 70 -8.80 13.50 2.52
C GLU A 70 -9.13 14.80 1.76
N LYS A 71 -8.26 15.22 0.83
CA LYS A 71 -8.49 16.42 0.02
C LYS A 71 -9.61 16.23 -0.99
N ARG A 72 -9.85 15.01 -1.48
CA ARG A 72 -11.03 14.70 -2.29
C ARG A 72 -12.32 14.91 -1.50
N ALA A 73 -12.39 14.46 -0.26
CA ALA A 73 -13.57 14.70 0.58
C ALA A 73 -13.82 16.20 0.77
N LEU A 74 -12.78 16.97 1.11
CA LEU A 74 -12.85 18.43 1.23
C LEU A 74 -13.26 19.11 -0.07
N PHE A 75 -12.71 18.68 -1.21
CA PHE A 75 -13.07 19.21 -2.52
C PHE A 75 -14.55 18.94 -2.82
N MET A 76 -15.04 17.73 -2.60
CA MET A 76 -16.45 17.38 -2.85
C MET A 76 -17.39 18.16 -1.94
N GLN A 77 -17.00 18.38 -0.69
CA GLN A 77 -17.74 19.21 0.26
C GLN A 77 -17.86 20.66 -0.20
N TRP A 78 -16.78 21.23 -0.75
CA TRP A 78 -16.81 22.58 -1.32
C TRP A 78 -17.54 22.61 -2.67
N PHE A 79 -17.35 21.59 -3.51
CA PHE A 79 -17.74 21.57 -4.91
C PHE A 79 -19.21 21.19 -5.13
N LEU A 80 -19.71 20.12 -4.51
CA LEU A 80 -21.04 19.54 -4.80
C LEU A 80 -22.02 19.54 -3.63
N ASP A 81 -21.57 19.47 -2.37
CA ASP A 81 -22.49 19.40 -1.22
C ASP A 81 -23.49 20.58 -1.17
N PRO A 82 -23.10 21.84 -1.46
CA PRO A 82 -24.04 22.96 -1.45
C PRO A 82 -25.10 22.92 -2.56
N HIS A 83 -24.98 22.01 -3.52
CA HIS A 83 -25.80 21.97 -4.74
C HIS A 83 -26.60 20.67 -4.87
N GLN A 84 -26.68 19.85 -3.80
CA GLN A 84 -27.39 18.56 -3.87
C GLN A 84 -28.91 18.71 -3.99
N GLU A 85 -29.51 19.77 -3.45
CA GLU A 85 -30.97 19.96 -3.45
C GLU A 85 -31.54 20.32 -4.85
N GLU A 86 -30.78 21.08 -5.64
CA GLU A 86 -31.17 21.51 -7.00
C GLU A 86 -30.90 20.42 -8.07
N LYS A 87 -30.34 19.29 -7.65
CA LYS A 87 -29.86 18.22 -8.52
C LYS A 87 -31.01 17.34 -9.02
N THR A 88 -31.08 17.15 -10.33
CA THR A 88 -32.03 16.23 -10.98
C THR A 88 -31.30 15.10 -11.69
N LYS A 89 -32.00 14.02 -12.01
CA LYS A 89 -31.42 12.84 -12.66
C LYS A 89 -31.86 12.76 -14.12
N VAL A 90 -30.89 12.59 -15.02
CA VAL A 90 -31.13 12.41 -16.45
C VAL A 90 -30.77 10.97 -16.84
N PHE A 91 -31.69 10.31 -17.55
CA PHE A 91 -31.55 8.93 -18.03
C PHE A 91 -31.33 8.89 -19.55
N LEU A 92 -30.92 7.72 -20.07
CA LEU A 92 -30.77 7.42 -21.51
C LEU A 92 -29.80 8.34 -22.28
N ARG A 93 -28.91 9.07 -21.58
CA ARG A 93 -27.81 9.80 -22.22
C ARG A 93 -26.79 8.84 -22.82
N GLY A 94 -26.16 9.29 -23.91
CA GLY A 94 -25.21 8.49 -24.70
C GLY A 94 -23.79 8.44 -24.15
N ILE A 95 -23.54 8.86 -22.92
CA ILE A 95 -22.21 9.01 -22.35
C ILE A 95 -22.23 8.48 -20.91
N THR A 96 -21.15 7.78 -20.52
CA THR A 96 -20.90 7.32 -19.16
C THR A 96 -19.40 7.36 -18.85
N VAL A 97 -19.01 7.00 -17.64
CA VAL A 97 -17.61 6.86 -17.23
C VAL A 97 -17.24 5.39 -16.98
N ASN A 98 -15.95 5.07 -17.12
CA ASN A 98 -15.40 3.75 -16.81
C ASN A 98 -13.98 3.87 -16.21
N GLU A 99 -13.60 2.90 -15.38
CA GLU A 99 -12.42 2.93 -14.49
C GLU A 99 -11.38 1.83 -14.79
N TYR A 100 -11.60 1.01 -15.81
CA TYR A 100 -10.77 -0.19 -16.13
C TYR A 100 -9.28 0.05 -16.41
N ARG A 101 -8.83 1.32 -16.44
CA ARG A 101 -7.44 1.73 -16.64
C ARG A 101 -6.80 2.34 -15.37
N GLY A 102 -7.52 2.37 -14.26
CA GLY A 102 -7.06 2.98 -13.01
C GLY A 102 -7.22 4.51 -12.96
N PHE A 103 -7.99 5.06 -13.90
CA PHE A 103 -8.45 6.44 -13.97
C PHE A 103 -9.82 6.49 -14.66
N THR A 104 -10.58 7.55 -14.40
CA THR A 104 -11.89 7.78 -14.99
C THR A 104 -11.77 8.20 -16.45
N ALA A 105 -12.37 7.44 -17.35
CA ALA A 105 -12.43 7.72 -18.78
C ALA A 105 -13.87 7.82 -19.27
N GLU A 106 -14.15 8.81 -20.12
CA GLU A 106 -15.42 8.92 -20.84
C GLU A 106 -15.60 7.78 -21.83
N VAL A 107 -16.82 7.22 -21.88
CA VAL A 107 -17.22 6.15 -22.79
C VAL A 107 -18.56 6.50 -23.44
N SER A 108 -18.59 6.48 -24.77
CA SER A 108 -19.82 6.64 -25.52
C SER A 108 -20.64 5.34 -25.55
N LEU A 109 -21.95 5.48 -25.36
CA LEU A 109 -22.92 4.39 -25.36
C LEU A 109 -23.67 4.34 -26.69
N SER A 110 -23.69 3.14 -27.28
CA SER A 110 -24.61 2.80 -28.37
C SER A 110 -26.07 2.88 -27.89
N TRP A 111 -27.02 2.89 -28.81
CA TRP A 111 -28.46 2.91 -28.48
C TRP A 111 -28.83 1.77 -27.50
N TRP A 112 -28.37 0.54 -27.75
CA TRP A 112 -28.54 -0.58 -26.83
C TRP A 112 -27.84 -0.37 -25.49
N GLY A 113 -26.63 0.20 -25.51
CA GLY A 113 -25.89 0.55 -24.29
C GLY A 113 -26.64 1.56 -23.40
N ARG A 114 -27.35 2.52 -23.99
CA ARG A 114 -28.16 3.51 -23.25
C ARG A 114 -29.31 2.84 -22.51
N ILE A 115 -29.99 1.89 -23.16
CA ILE A 115 -31.10 1.13 -22.57
C ILE A 115 -30.60 0.24 -21.44
N VAL A 116 -29.51 -0.50 -21.66
CA VAL A 116 -28.90 -1.35 -20.63
C VAL A 116 -28.46 -0.52 -19.42
N SER A 117 -27.80 0.61 -19.65
CA SER A 117 -27.39 1.56 -18.61
C SER A 117 -28.58 2.04 -17.77
N TRP A 118 -29.70 2.35 -18.44
CA TRP A 118 -30.93 2.75 -17.75
C TRP A 118 -31.53 1.63 -16.89
N PHE A 119 -31.58 0.39 -17.39
CA PHE A 119 -32.02 -0.77 -16.58
C PHE A 119 -31.11 -1.05 -15.39
N GLN A 120 -29.82 -0.71 -15.50
CA GLN A 120 -28.86 -0.80 -14.39
C GLN A 120 -28.97 0.38 -13.40
N GLY A 121 -29.89 1.31 -13.63
CA GLY A 121 -30.11 2.47 -12.76
C GLY A 121 -28.99 3.51 -12.84
N LEU A 122 -28.18 3.51 -13.90
CA LEU A 122 -27.16 4.54 -14.12
C LEU A 122 -27.82 5.82 -14.65
N TYR A 123 -27.46 6.95 -14.07
CA TYR A 123 -27.97 8.28 -14.43
C TYR A 123 -26.84 9.32 -14.40
N LEU A 124 -27.08 10.46 -15.03
CA LEU A 124 -26.26 11.65 -14.87
C LEU A 124 -26.95 12.62 -13.93
N ASP A 125 -26.16 13.31 -13.12
CA ASP A 125 -26.61 14.43 -12.33
C ASP A 125 -26.75 15.67 -13.24
N TYR A 126 -27.86 16.39 -13.12
CA TYR A 126 -28.17 17.58 -13.93
C TYR A 126 -28.60 18.75 -13.06
N TRP A 127 -28.03 19.92 -13.37
CA TRP A 127 -28.36 21.20 -12.77
C TRP A 127 -28.79 22.19 -13.84
N LYS A 128 -29.91 22.86 -13.63
CA LYS A 128 -30.48 23.81 -14.59
C LYS A 128 -29.92 25.20 -14.33
N ILE A 129 -29.33 25.83 -15.35
CA ILE A 129 -28.74 27.17 -15.26
C ILE A 129 -29.68 28.24 -15.80
N SER A 130 -30.35 27.97 -16.93
CA SER A 130 -31.29 28.90 -17.53
C SER A 130 -32.39 28.16 -18.28
N ASP A 131 -33.52 28.85 -18.45
CA ASP A 131 -34.56 28.43 -19.37
C ASP A 131 -34.13 28.67 -20.83
N LEU A 132 -34.54 27.78 -21.73
CA LEU A 132 -34.29 27.92 -23.16
C LEU A 132 -35.26 28.96 -23.75
N ASP A 133 -34.74 30.04 -24.29
CA ASP A 133 -35.53 31.12 -24.90
C ASP A 133 -35.57 30.94 -26.42
N LEU A 134 -36.70 30.45 -26.92
CA LEU A 134 -36.96 30.22 -28.36
C LEU A 134 -37.58 31.45 -29.05
N SER A 135 -37.58 32.63 -28.43
CA SER A 135 -38.08 33.84 -29.06
C SER A 135 -37.28 34.22 -30.31
N LEU A 136 -37.94 34.80 -31.32
CA LEU A 136 -37.32 35.18 -32.61
C LEU A 136 -36.08 36.09 -32.46
N LYS A 137 -35.96 36.83 -31.36
CA LYS A 137 -34.80 37.70 -31.08
C LYS A 137 -33.57 36.97 -30.51
N LYS A 138 -33.75 35.79 -29.88
CA LYS A 138 -32.67 35.04 -29.21
C LYS A 138 -32.48 33.62 -29.73
N ILE A 139 -33.35 33.15 -30.62
CA ILE A 139 -33.26 31.83 -31.25
C ILE A 139 -31.99 31.65 -32.09
N SER A 140 -31.35 32.75 -32.53
CA SER A 140 -30.07 32.74 -33.27
C SER A 140 -28.84 32.79 -32.36
N ASN A 141 -29.03 32.89 -31.03
CA ASN A 141 -27.94 33.12 -30.09
C ASN A 141 -27.57 31.83 -29.36
N TYR A 142 -26.31 31.71 -29.00
CA TYR A 142 -25.82 30.65 -28.12
C TYR A 142 -26.48 30.77 -26.74
N GLN A 143 -26.92 29.64 -26.16
CA GLN A 143 -27.51 29.60 -24.82
C GLN A 143 -26.96 28.40 -24.02
N LEU A 144 -26.51 28.64 -22.78
CA LEU A 144 -26.15 27.60 -21.82
C LEU A 144 -27.33 27.33 -20.89
N THR A 145 -27.88 26.11 -20.91
CA THR A 145 -29.13 25.76 -20.19
C THR A 145 -28.89 24.90 -18.95
N GLY A 146 -27.79 24.16 -18.87
CA GLY A 146 -27.50 23.34 -17.69
C GLY A 146 -26.13 22.68 -17.68
N ILE A 147 -25.82 22.09 -16.53
CA ILE A 147 -24.60 21.34 -16.23
C ILE A 147 -24.98 19.87 -16.09
N GLU A 148 -24.21 18.99 -16.72
CA GLU A 148 -24.33 17.54 -16.58
C GLU A 148 -23.06 17.00 -15.93
N MET A 149 -23.19 16.08 -14.99
CA MET A 149 -22.04 15.37 -14.42
C MET A 149 -22.26 13.87 -14.35
N CYS A 150 -21.18 13.13 -14.58
CA CYS A 150 -21.09 11.70 -14.34
C CYS A 150 -19.88 11.44 -13.42
N GLN A 151 -20.15 10.97 -12.20
CA GLN A 151 -19.11 10.75 -11.19
C GLN A 151 -18.48 9.37 -11.37
N GLY A 152 -17.16 9.35 -11.50
CA GLY A 152 -16.32 8.16 -11.42
C GLY A 152 -15.64 8.05 -10.05
N SER A 153 -14.83 7.00 -9.86
CA SER A 153 -14.06 6.82 -8.62
C SER A 153 -12.78 7.66 -8.58
N HIS A 154 -12.24 8.03 -9.76
CA HIS A 154 -11.01 8.81 -9.91
C HIS A 154 -11.23 10.15 -10.63
N GLY A 155 -12.47 10.62 -10.75
CA GLY A 155 -12.77 11.85 -11.46
C GLY A 155 -14.25 12.11 -11.69
N ILE A 156 -14.57 13.29 -12.22
CA ILE A 156 -15.92 13.70 -12.59
C ILE A 156 -15.90 14.16 -14.04
N LEU A 157 -16.72 13.53 -14.87
CA LEU A 157 -16.98 13.99 -16.22
C LEU A 157 -18.02 15.10 -16.15
N ILE A 158 -17.69 16.27 -16.71
CA ILE A 158 -18.52 17.48 -16.69
C ILE A 158 -18.87 17.87 -18.12
N GLY A 159 -20.17 18.02 -18.36
CA GLY A 159 -20.74 18.43 -19.62
C GLY A 159 -21.63 19.65 -19.46
N PHE A 160 -21.87 20.33 -20.57
CA PHE A 160 -22.74 21.50 -20.60
C PHE A 160 -23.83 21.31 -21.66
N ASN A 161 -25.08 21.48 -21.25
CA ASN A 161 -26.22 21.46 -22.16
C ASN A 161 -26.38 22.83 -22.82
N GLN A 162 -26.15 22.89 -24.13
CA GLN A 162 -25.93 24.12 -24.87
C GLN A 162 -26.73 24.11 -26.18
N PHE A 163 -27.29 25.26 -26.54
CA PHE A 163 -27.99 25.48 -27.80
C PHE A 163 -27.16 26.36 -28.73
N LEU A 164 -27.15 26.04 -30.03
CA LEU A 164 -26.34 26.71 -31.07
C LEU A 164 -24.85 26.82 -30.74
N VAL A 165 -24.25 25.69 -30.40
CA VAL A 165 -22.81 25.61 -30.09
C VAL A 165 -21.98 25.81 -31.35
N PRO A 166 -20.97 26.69 -31.33
CA PRO A 166 -20.03 26.79 -32.44
C PRO A 166 -19.24 25.48 -32.58
N GLY A 167 -18.98 25.07 -33.82
CA GLY A 167 -18.17 23.88 -34.08
C GLY A 167 -16.78 23.95 -33.45
N THR A 168 -16.18 22.80 -33.15
CA THR A 168 -14.87 22.77 -32.49
C THR A 168 -13.73 23.27 -33.38
N GLY A 169 -13.95 23.37 -34.69
CA GLY A 169 -12.94 23.82 -35.66
C GLY A 169 -11.74 22.89 -35.67
N THR A 170 -10.53 23.45 -35.71
CA THR A 170 -9.26 22.71 -35.67
C THR A 170 -8.66 22.60 -34.27
N LYS A 171 -9.47 22.77 -33.21
CA LYS A 171 -8.99 22.77 -31.81
C LYS A 171 -8.44 21.43 -31.35
N TYR A 172 -9.04 20.33 -31.82
CA TYR A 172 -8.81 19.00 -31.27
C TYR A 172 -8.34 17.96 -32.29
N LYS A 173 -8.60 18.21 -33.59
CA LYS A 173 -8.26 17.31 -34.69
C LYS A 173 -8.09 18.10 -36.00
N ASP A 174 -7.47 17.45 -36.97
CA ASP A 174 -7.38 17.92 -38.35
C ASP A 174 -8.78 17.93 -39.00
N GLN A 175 -9.02 18.84 -39.95
CA GLN A 175 -10.29 18.90 -40.70
C GLN A 175 -10.54 17.61 -41.50
N ASN A 176 -9.47 16.93 -41.91
CA ASN A 176 -9.53 15.68 -42.67
C ASN A 176 -9.61 14.42 -41.78
N ASP A 177 -9.62 14.58 -40.45
CA ASP A 177 -9.73 13.45 -39.53
C ASP A 177 -11.16 12.90 -39.55
N SER A 178 -11.28 11.64 -40.00
CA SER A 178 -12.54 10.89 -40.15
C SER A 178 -13.34 10.64 -38.85
N GLN A 179 -12.77 10.97 -37.67
CA GLN A 179 -13.48 10.82 -36.40
C GLN A 179 -14.73 11.71 -36.33
N GLN A 180 -15.84 11.15 -35.85
CA GLN A 180 -17.07 11.91 -35.62
C GLN A 180 -16.99 12.67 -34.29
N GLU A 181 -17.62 13.85 -34.22
CA GLU A 181 -17.81 14.57 -32.96
C GLU A 181 -19.05 14.04 -32.20
N PRO A 182 -19.05 14.05 -30.86
CA PRO A 182 -17.95 14.47 -29.99
C PRO A 182 -16.79 13.45 -29.95
N LEU A 183 -15.58 13.95 -29.71
CA LEU A 183 -14.35 13.18 -29.73
C LEU A 183 -14.08 12.45 -28.40
N GLY A 184 -14.54 13.02 -27.28
CA GLY A 184 -14.49 12.43 -25.95
C GLY A 184 -13.09 12.36 -25.32
N ASN A 185 -13.01 12.55 -23.99
CA ASN A 185 -11.77 12.68 -23.20
C ASN A 185 -10.77 13.72 -23.75
N THR A 186 -11.24 14.71 -24.51
CA THR A 186 -10.37 15.72 -25.14
C THR A 186 -9.82 16.73 -24.14
N LYS A 187 -10.57 17.02 -23.07
CA LYS A 187 -10.21 17.99 -22.03
C LYS A 187 -10.09 17.30 -20.68
N ARG A 188 -8.94 17.47 -20.02
CA ARG A 188 -8.70 16.93 -18.67
C ARG A 188 -8.06 18.00 -17.79
N VAL A 189 -8.60 18.20 -16.60
CA VAL A 189 -8.08 19.12 -15.59
C VAL A 189 -7.63 18.30 -14.41
N PHE A 190 -6.33 18.33 -14.11
CA PHE A 190 -5.79 17.64 -12.94
C PHE A 190 -6.05 18.47 -11.68
N ILE A 191 -6.72 17.85 -10.71
CA ILE A 191 -6.98 18.43 -9.40
C ILE A 191 -5.99 17.83 -8.41
N THR A 192 -5.20 18.69 -7.76
CA THR A 192 -4.17 18.31 -6.79
C THR A 192 -4.54 18.80 -5.39
N ASP A 193 -3.93 18.22 -4.36
CA ASP A 193 -4.10 18.64 -2.96
C ASP A 193 -3.88 20.16 -2.79
N LYS A 194 -2.79 20.67 -3.38
CA LYS A 194 -2.45 22.10 -3.35
C LYS A 194 -3.50 22.98 -4.05
N LEU A 195 -4.04 22.51 -5.17
CA LEU A 195 -5.10 23.24 -5.88
C LEU A 195 -6.38 23.31 -5.04
N VAL A 196 -6.74 22.23 -4.35
CA VAL A 196 -7.92 22.22 -3.47
C VAL A 196 -7.78 23.25 -2.35
N ASP A 197 -6.60 23.35 -1.73
CA ASP A 197 -6.33 24.37 -0.71
C ASP A 197 -6.47 25.80 -1.26
N GLN A 198 -6.04 26.02 -2.50
CA GLN A 198 -6.26 27.29 -3.20
C GLN A 198 -7.75 27.53 -3.47
N LEU A 199 -8.47 26.56 -4.03
CA LEU A 199 -9.88 26.71 -4.41
C LEU A 199 -10.79 27.00 -3.21
N ILE A 200 -10.56 26.33 -2.08
CA ILE A 200 -11.35 26.52 -0.86
C ILE A 200 -11.13 27.91 -0.26
N SER A 201 -9.94 28.48 -0.41
CA SER A 201 -9.62 29.83 0.11
C SER A 201 -10.02 30.97 -0.83
N VAL A 202 -10.40 30.67 -2.07
CA VAL A 202 -10.77 31.67 -3.07
C VAL A 202 -12.17 32.24 -2.81
N ASN A 203 -12.27 33.56 -2.71
CA ASN A 203 -13.56 34.26 -2.68
C ASN A 203 -14.07 34.49 -4.11
N LEU A 204 -15.05 33.66 -4.52
CA LEU A 204 -15.66 33.71 -5.86
C LEU A 204 -16.26 35.08 -6.21
N LYS A 205 -16.70 35.88 -5.22
CA LYS A 205 -17.30 37.21 -5.48
C LYS A 205 -16.28 38.23 -6.00
N ASN A 206 -15.00 38.06 -5.69
CA ASN A 206 -13.94 38.98 -6.10
C ASN A 206 -13.39 38.65 -7.50
N ILE A 207 -13.82 37.54 -8.10
CA ILE A 207 -13.32 37.09 -9.40
C ILE A 207 -14.16 37.68 -10.53
N LYS A 208 -13.50 38.37 -11.45
CA LYS A 208 -14.11 38.82 -12.71
C LYS A 208 -14.17 37.66 -13.71
N PHE A 209 -15.19 36.81 -13.61
CA PHE A 209 -15.36 35.64 -14.50
C PHE A 209 -15.41 36.00 -15.99
N GLU A 210 -15.88 37.21 -16.32
CA GLU A 210 -15.78 37.75 -17.68
C GLU A 210 -14.34 37.76 -18.20
N SER A 211 -13.42 38.29 -17.39
CA SER A 211 -12.01 38.36 -17.73
C SER A 211 -11.42 36.96 -17.84
N VAL A 212 -11.76 36.07 -16.92
CA VAL A 212 -11.30 34.66 -16.90
C VAL A 212 -11.71 33.94 -18.18
N CYS A 213 -12.97 34.02 -18.59
CA CYS A 213 -13.48 33.32 -19.77
C CYS A 213 -12.99 33.91 -21.10
N LYS A 214 -12.70 35.22 -21.16
CA LYS A 214 -12.17 35.90 -22.36
C LYS A 214 -10.66 35.79 -22.50
N SER A 215 -9.94 35.54 -21.41
CA SER A 215 -8.49 35.38 -21.43
C SER A 215 -8.11 33.96 -21.83
N PRO A 216 -6.91 33.76 -22.42
CA PRO A 216 -6.31 32.44 -22.54
C PRO A 216 -6.13 31.79 -21.15
N HIS A 217 -6.02 30.47 -21.12
CA HIS A 217 -5.71 29.77 -19.89
C HIS A 217 -4.31 30.20 -19.36
N PRO A 218 -4.09 30.37 -18.04
CA PRO A 218 -2.81 30.87 -17.50
C PRO A 218 -1.60 30.04 -17.92
N GLN A 219 -1.78 28.72 -17.94
CA GLN A 219 -0.76 27.73 -18.35
C GLN A 219 -0.78 27.42 -19.87
N SER A 220 -1.39 28.30 -20.68
CA SER A 220 -1.39 28.13 -22.13
C SER A 220 -0.03 28.44 -22.76
N ILE A 221 0.22 27.82 -23.91
CA ILE A 221 1.48 27.95 -24.66
C ILE A 221 1.21 28.56 -26.03
N GLU A 222 2.23 29.22 -26.59
CA GLU A 222 2.20 29.63 -27.99
C GLU A 222 2.43 28.41 -28.89
N VAL A 223 1.46 28.12 -29.74
CA VAL A 223 1.59 27.03 -30.73
C VAL A 223 2.23 27.58 -32.01
N SER A 224 3.47 27.16 -32.26
CA SER A 224 4.27 27.52 -33.43
C SER A 224 3.94 26.68 -34.67
N ASP A 225 3.80 25.36 -34.50
CA ASP A 225 3.40 24.41 -35.56
C ASP A 225 2.05 23.73 -35.22
N PRO A 226 0.94 24.21 -35.80
CA PRO A 226 -0.38 23.62 -35.58
C PRO A 226 -0.49 22.16 -36.05
N GLN A 227 0.20 21.77 -37.13
CA GLN A 227 0.09 20.41 -37.66
C GLN A 227 0.83 19.42 -36.76
N GLU A 228 2.03 19.77 -36.30
CA GLU A 228 2.79 18.94 -35.35
C GLU A 228 2.00 18.74 -34.05
N ARG A 229 1.34 19.80 -33.56
CA ARG A 229 0.46 19.72 -32.40
C ARG A 229 -0.69 18.73 -32.63
N LEU A 230 -1.38 18.82 -33.77
CA LEU A 230 -2.47 17.89 -34.11
C LEU A 230 -1.99 16.44 -34.20
N ASP A 231 -0.80 16.21 -34.78
CA ASP A 231 -0.21 14.89 -34.87
C ASP A 231 0.12 14.32 -33.46
N LYS A 232 0.67 15.15 -32.56
CA LYS A 232 0.91 14.78 -31.15
C LYS A 232 -0.39 14.48 -30.40
N MET A 233 -1.45 15.27 -30.60
CA MET A 233 -2.78 15.00 -30.01
C MET A 233 -3.39 13.70 -30.52
N TYR A 234 -3.27 13.42 -31.82
CA TYR A 234 -3.71 12.17 -32.42
C TYR A 234 -2.94 10.97 -31.83
N ASP A 235 -1.62 11.07 -31.74
CA ASP A 235 -0.76 10.05 -31.11
C ASP A 235 -1.14 9.80 -29.65
N TYR A 236 -1.38 10.85 -28.86
CA TYR A 236 -1.85 10.73 -27.48
C TYR A 236 -3.18 9.97 -27.41
N ARG A 237 -4.19 10.37 -28.20
CA ARG A 237 -5.51 9.71 -28.21
C ARG A 237 -5.41 8.26 -28.70
N LYS A 238 -4.49 7.96 -29.62
CA LYS A 238 -4.21 6.61 -30.11
C LYS A 238 -3.57 5.75 -29.02
N MET A 239 -2.53 6.27 -28.37
CA MET A 239 -1.85 5.61 -27.25
C MET A 239 -2.82 5.33 -26.10
N GLN A 240 -3.61 6.33 -25.73
CA GLN A 240 -4.65 6.24 -24.71
C GLN A 240 -5.92 5.52 -25.20
N ARG A 241 -5.95 5.02 -26.45
CA ARG A 241 -7.10 4.29 -27.03
C ARG A 241 -8.44 5.00 -26.78
N PHE A 242 -8.48 6.31 -26.99
CA PHE A 242 -9.70 7.12 -26.98
C PHE A 242 -10.37 7.18 -28.37
N MET A 243 -9.68 6.71 -29.41
CA MET A 243 -10.23 6.65 -30.75
C MET A 243 -11.16 5.45 -30.93
N SER A 244 -12.31 5.66 -31.57
CA SER A 244 -13.18 4.58 -32.01
C SER A 244 -12.48 3.73 -33.08
N MET A 245 -12.47 2.40 -32.91
CA MET A 245 -11.98 1.52 -33.97
C MET A 245 -12.86 1.66 -35.22
N LYS A 246 -12.23 1.69 -36.40
CA LYS A 246 -12.95 1.58 -37.67
C LYS A 246 -13.83 0.31 -37.64
N PRO A 247 -15.09 0.38 -38.12
CA PRO A 247 -15.95 -0.79 -38.23
C PRO A 247 -15.24 -2.00 -38.88
N TRP A 248 -15.59 -3.21 -38.46
CA TRP A 248 -14.90 -4.43 -38.89
C TRP A 248 -14.88 -4.60 -40.42
N TYR A 249 -15.95 -4.23 -41.11
CA TYR A 249 -16.03 -4.32 -42.57
C TYR A 249 -15.07 -3.36 -43.27
N ILE A 250 -14.82 -2.17 -42.72
CA ILE A 250 -13.81 -1.23 -43.25
C ILE A 250 -12.40 -1.78 -43.01
N ARG A 251 -12.16 -2.38 -41.83
CA ARG A 251 -10.87 -3.03 -41.55
C ARG A 251 -10.61 -4.21 -42.47
N ILE A 252 -11.64 -5.01 -42.78
CA ILE A 252 -11.54 -6.09 -43.77
C ILE A 252 -11.35 -5.53 -45.18
N TRP A 253 -12.06 -4.47 -45.57
CA TRP A 253 -11.85 -3.81 -46.86
C TRP A 253 -10.43 -3.26 -47.02
N ASN A 254 -9.88 -2.63 -45.98
CA ASN A 254 -8.50 -2.14 -45.97
C ASN A 254 -7.48 -3.30 -46.00
N TRP A 255 -7.81 -4.45 -45.39
CA TRP A 255 -6.96 -5.64 -45.42
C TRP A 255 -7.00 -6.35 -46.78
N LEU A 256 -8.17 -6.44 -47.41
CA LEU A 256 -8.37 -7.05 -48.73
C LEU A 256 -7.85 -6.16 -49.87
N PHE A 257 -7.93 -4.85 -49.70
CA PHE A 257 -7.59 -3.86 -50.72
C PHE A 257 -6.67 -2.75 -50.18
N PRO A 258 -5.45 -3.09 -49.71
CA PRO A 258 -4.55 -2.12 -49.09
C PRO A 258 -4.10 -1.00 -50.04
N TRP A 259 -4.15 -1.19 -51.36
CA TRP A 259 -3.81 -0.16 -52.35
C TRP A 259 -4.92 0.88 -52.57
N LEU A 260 -6.15 0.61 -52.13
CA LEU A 260 -7.27 1.55 -52.13
C LEU A 260 -7.36 2.35 -50.82
N ALA A 261 -6.71 1.85 -49.76
CA ALA A 261 -6.66 2.49 -48.45
C ALA A 261 -5.39 3.35 -48.34
N ASP A 262 -5.53 4.65 -48.61
CA ASP A 262 -4.45 5.63 -48.45
C ASP A 262 -4.25 5.95 -46.95
N GLU A 263 -3.91 4.94 -46.13
CA GLU A 263 -3.39 5.21 -44.78
C GLU A 263 -1.95 5.68 -44.93
N LYS A 264 -1.78 7.00 -45.07
CA LYS A 264 -0.48 7.66 -44.89
C LYS A 264 0.02 7.35 -43.49
N VAL A 265 0.77 6.26 -43.33
CA VAL A 265 1.60 6.03 -42.15
C VAL A 265 2.66 7.12 -42.20
N LYS A 266 2.40 8.23 -41.51
CA LYS A 266 3.36 9.32 -41.35
C LYS A 266 4.58 8.73 -40.65
N SER A 267 5.64 8.50 -41.43
CA SER A 267 6.96 8.14 -40.94
C SER A 267 7.41 9.21 -39.95
N LYS A 268 7.59 8.84 -38.67
CA LYS A 268 8.29 9.70 -37.71
C LYS A 268 9.73 9.82 -38.20
N SER A 269 10.05 10.92 -38.89
CA SER A 269 11.44 11.26 -39.18
C SER A 269 12.18 11.39 -37.85
N ILE A 270 13.15 10.50 -37.62
CA ILE A 270 14.09 10.63 -36.51
C ILE A 270 15.00 11.79 -36.91
N LYS A 271 14.57 13.02 -36.62
CA LYS A 271 15.41 14.21 -36.81
C LYS A 271 16.61 14.05 -35.87
N GLU A 272 17.83 14.21 -36.40
CA GLU A 272 19.04 14.32 -35.57
C GLU A 272 18.82 15.37 -34.48
N LYS A 273 18.85 14.90 -33.24
CA LYS A 273 18.56 15.69 -32.04
C LYS A 273 19.85 16.33 -31.55
N GLN A 274 20.29 17.39 -32.23
CA GLN A 274 21.30 18.27 -31.65
C GLN A 274 20.68 19.05 -30.48
N VAL A 275 21.25 18.87 -29.29
CA VAL A 275 20.77 19.48 -28.04
C VAL A 275 21.82 20.42 -27.46
N VAL A 276 21.36 21.45 -26.75
CA VAL A 276 22.21 22.38 -26.00
C VAL A 276 21.85 22.27 -24.52
N PRO A 277 22.82 22.04 -23.62
CA PRO A 277 22.57 22.03 -22.18
C PRO A 277 22.22 23.45 -21.70
N LEU A 278 21.16 23.56 -20.90
CA LEU A 278 20.75 24.80 -20.24
C LEU A 278 21.05 24.77 -18.74
N TYR A 279 20.93 23.60 -18.12
CA TYR A 279 21.18 23.39 -16.70
C TYR A 279 21.61 21.94 -16.47
N GLU A 280 22.61 21.72 -15.63
CA GLU A 280 23.13 20.39 -15.37
C GLU A 280 23.59 20.27 -13.91
N THR A 281 23.18 19.19 -13.28
CA THR A 281 23.63 18.74 -11.95
C THR A 281 23.72 17.23 -11.98
N LYS A 282 24.29 16.62 -10.93
CA LYS A 282 24.32 15.15 -10.80
C LYS A 282 22.94 14.48 -10.81
N LYS A 283 21.87 15.21 -10.46
CA LYS A 283 20.51 14.66 -10.34
C LYS A 283 19.58 15.07 -11.48
N ILE A 284 19.79 16.24 -12.08
CA ILE A 284 18.88 16.75 -13.09
C ILE A 284 19.60 17.55 -14.16
N GLU A 285 19.15 17.36 -15.38
CA GLU A 285 19.69 17.94 -16.60
C GLU A 285 18.54 18.53 -17.41
N ILE A 286 18.71 19.75 -17.90
CA ILE A 286 17.74 20.44 -18.75
C ILE A 286 18.46 20.81 -20.04
N TYR A 287 17.96 20.28 -21.16
CA TYR A 287 18.47 20.54 -22.49
C TYR A 287 17.42 21.25 -23.33
N ARG A 288 17.88 21.94 -24.37
CA ARG A 288 17.04 22.49 -25.43
C ARG A 288 17.44 21.92 -26.78
N PHE A 289 16.46 21.46 -27.56
CA PHE A 289 16.71 21.05 -28.94
C PHE A 289 16.97 22.26 -29.85
N LEU A 290 17.98 22.18 -30.72
CA LEU A 290 18.35 23.30 -31.59
C LEU A 290 17.28 23.63 -32.64
N LYS A 291 16.63 22.60 -33.20
CA LYS A 291 15.67 22.77 -34.31
C LYS A 291 14.24 23.00 -33.82
N SER A 292 13.77 22.23 -32.84
CA SER A 292 12.39 22.34 -32.33
C SER A 292 12.24 23.33 -31.18
N HIS A 293 13.33 23.76 -30.54
CA HIS A 293 13.34 24.56 -29.31
C HIS A 293 12.62 23.91 -28.10
N GLU A 294 12.18 22.66 -28.23
CA GLU A 294 11.66 21.85 -27.14
C GLU A 294 12.70 21.71 -26.02
N ILE A 295 12.21 21.59 -24.80
CA ILE A 295 12.99 21.40 -23.60
C ILE A 295 12.90 19.94 -23.18
N LEU A 296 14.04 19.28 -23.03
CA LEU A 296 14.14 17.94 -22.46
C LEU A 296 14.63 18.09 -21.01
N VAL A 297 13.80 17.67 -20.05
CA VAL A 297 14.21 17.54 -18.66
C VAL A 297 14.51 16.07 -18.41
N ARG A 298 15.70 15.77 -17.93
CA ARG A 298 16.10 14.44 -17.45
C ARG A 298 16.39 14.53 -15.97
N GLU A 299 15.78 13.67 -15.17
CA GLU A 299 15.99 13.64 -13.73
C GLU A 299 16.27 12.21 -13.29
N ARG A 300 17.29 12.05 -12.46
CA ARG A 300 17.67 10.77 -11.85
C ARG A 300 16.57 10.36 -10.90
N LYS A 301 16.03 9.16 -11.08
CA LYS A 301 14.98 8.60 -10.24
C LYS A 301 15.48 8.50 -8.80
N PRO A 302 14.67 8.88 -7.81
CA PRO A 302 15.10 8.84 -6.42
C PRO A 302 15.33 7.38 -5.97
N ASP A 303 16.17 7.23 -4.94
CA ASP A 303 16.42 5.93 -4.32
C ASP A 303 15.16 5.41 -3.60
N ILE A 304 15.12 4.09 -3.43
CA ILE A 304 14.01 3.41 -2.76
C ILE A 304 13.99 3.77 -1.27
N GLU A 305 12.91 4.43 -0.83
CA GLU A 305 12.67 4.81 0.57
C GLU A 305 11.51 3.98 1.17
N ASN A 306 10.57 3.54 0.31
CA ASN A 306 9.34 2.89 0.73
C ASN A 306 9.28 1.49 0.13
N ILE A 307 8.94 0.48 0.91
CA ILE A 307 8.72 -0.87 0.42
C ILE A 307 7.33 -1.40 0.78
N VAL A 308 6.69 -2.04 -0.20
CA VAL A 308 5.34 -2.60 -0.05
C VAL A 308 5.40 -4.11 -0.28
N PHE A 309 4.98 -4.91 0.69
CA PHE A 309 4.92 -6.38 0.55
C PHE A 309 3.49 -6.86 0.39
N CYS A 310 3.20 -7.57 -0.69
CA CYS A 310 1.89 -8.19 -0.85
C CYS A 310 1.70 -9.41 0.07
N GLY A 311 0.45 -9.75 0.33
CA GLY A 311 0.11 -11.01 0.98
C GLY A 311 0.27 -12.20 0.04
N GLY A 312 0.51 -13.37 0.63
CA GLY A 312 0.66 -14.64 -0.11
C GLY A 312 0.81 -15.88 0.76
N GLY A 313 0.43 -15.80 2.05
CA GLY A 313 0.55 -16.92 2.99
C GLY A 313 1.96 -17.50 3.02
N ALA A 314 2.08 -18.77 2.65
CA ALA A 314 3.35 -19.50 2.64
C ALA A 314 4.39 -18.97 1.63
N LYS A 315 4.00 -18.14 0.66
CA LYS A 315 4.91 -17.49 -0.30
C LYS A 315 5.83 -16.45 0.34
N ILE A 316 5.63 -16.11 1.62
CA ILE A 316 6.44 -15.15 2.38
C ILE A 316 7.95 -15.43 2.31
N PHE A 317 8.37 -16.69 2.11
CA PHE A 317 9.78 -17.03 1.97
C PHE A 317 10.44 -16.36 0.75
N ALA A 318 9.70 -16.11 -0.32
CA ALA A 318 10.23 -15.34 -1.45
C ALA A 318 10.52 -13.87 -1.07
N HIS A 319 9.73 -13.27 -0.17
CA HIS A 319 10.03 -11.92 0.35
C HIS A 319 11.35 -11.86 1.11
N ILE A 320 11.75 -12.94 1.78
CA ILE A 320 13.07 -13.03 2.45
C ILE A 320 14.19 -12.92 1.42
N GLY A 321 14.04 -13.56 0.26
CA GLY A 321 14.97 -13.44 -0.86
C GLY A 321 15.13 -12.00 -1.36
N VAL A 322 14.01 -11.29 -1.51
CA VAL A 322 14.01 -9.86 -1.87
C VAL A 322 14.77 -9.04 -0.83
N TRP A 323 14.44 -9.22 0.45
CA TRP A 323 15.08 -8.46 1.52
C TRP A 323 16.57 -8.77 1.64
N LYS A 324 16.98 -10.02 1.39
CA LYS A 324 18.38 -10.42 1.32
C LYS A 324 19.14 -9.64 0.25
N ALA A 325 18.61 -9.59 -0.97
CA ALA A 325 19.24 -8.85 -2.07
C ALA A 325 19.34 -7.34 -1.76
N LEU A 326 18.31 -6.75 -1.16
CA LEU A 326 18.34 -5.33 -0.77
C LEU A 326 19.34 -5.05 0.37
N ASN A 327 19.42 -5.93 1.38
CA ASN A 327 20.40 -5.83 2.47
C ASN A 327 21.83 -5.89 1.94
N GLU A 328 22.13 -6.83 1.03
CA GLU A 328 23.45 -6.96 0.38
C GLU A 328 23.77 -5.74 -0.50
N ALA A 329 22.76 -5.16 -1.15
CA ALA A 329 22.89 -3.93 -1.92
C ALA A 329 23.02 -2.66 -1.05
N LYS A 330 22.92 -2.79 0.28
CA LYS A 330 22.86 -1.68 1.26
C LYS A 330 21.73 -0.68 0.98
N ILE A 331 20.68 -1.10 0.26
CA ILE A 331 19.47 -0.30 0.07
C ILE A 331 18.65 -0.42 1.36
N ARG A 332 18.39 0.72 2.00
CA ARG A 332 17.75 0.78 3.33
C ARG A 332 16.44 1.57 3.25
N PRO A 333 15.33 0.94 2.83
CA PRO A 333 14.02 1.55 2.95
C PRO A 333 13.73 1.89 4.41
N GLU A 334 12.98 2.97 4.64
CA GLU A 334 12.62 3.45 5.97
C GLU A 334 11.12 3.32 6.24
N LYS A 335 10.29 3.21 5.19
CA LYS A 335 8.84 3.08 5.32
C LYS A 335 8.37 1.76 4.73
N PHE A 336 7.52 1.06 5.48
CA PHE A 336 7.11 -0.30 5.17
C PHE A 336 5.59 -0.39 5.16
N ALA A 337 5.02 -1.02 4.14
CA ALA A 337 3.61 -1.36 4.13
C ALA A 337 3.43 -2.84 3.79
N GLY A 338 2.43 -3.48 4.39
CA GLY A 338 2.16 -4.89 4.11
C GLY A 338 0.74 -5.32 4.42
N SER A 339 0.35 -6.39 3.76
CA SER A 339 -0.96 -7.03 3.89
C SER A 339 -0.78 -8.53 4.08
N SER A 340 -1.53 -9.15 4.99
CA SER A 340 -1.41 -10.59 5.30
C SER A 340 0.03 -10.99 5.68
N ALA A 341 0.56 -12.07 5.10
CA ALA A 341 1.95 -12.47 5.25
C ALA A 341 2.95 -11.33 4.90
N GLY A 342 2.58 -10.42 4.00
CA GLY A 342 3.37 -9.21 3.71
C GLY A 342 3.43 -8.24 4.88
N ALA A 343 2.41 -8.16 5.73
CA ALA A 343 2.43 -7.35 6.96
C ALA A 343 3.43 -7.90 7.99
N ILE A 344 3.57 -9.23 8.08
CA ILE A 344 4.60 -9.87 8.90
C ILE A 344 5.98 -9.47 8.39
N MET A 345 6.22 -9.59 7.08
CA MET A 345 7.50 -9.17 6.48
C MET A 345 7.77 -7.67 6.71
N ALA A 346 6.78 -6.81 6.47
CA ALA A 346 6.88 -5.38 6.68
C ALA A 346 7.24 -5.03 8.13
N LEU A 347 6.64 -5.71 9.12
CA LEU A 347 6.99 -5.56 10.54
C LEU A 347 8.44 -5.94 10.81
N MET A 348 8.91 -7.09 10.30
CA MET A 348 10.27 -7.55 10.54
C MET A 348 11.29 -6.56 9.95
N CYS A 349 11.09 -6.13 8.70
CA CYS A 349 11.97 -5.13 8.08
C CYS A 349 11.89 -3.79 8.81
N TYR A 350 10.70 -3.35 9.22
CA TYR A 350 10.50 -2.14 10.01
C TYR A 350 11.23 -2.18 11.35
N LEU A 351 11.33 -3.33 12.02
CA LEU A 351 12.09 -3.48 13.26
C LEU A 351 13.61 -3.59 13.04
N GLY A 352 14.08 -3.55 11.79
CA GLY A 352 15.50 -3.64 11.45
C GLY A 352 16.07 -5.05 11.52
N TYR A 353 15.24 -6.08 11.29
CA TYR A 353 15.75 -7.44 11.11
C TYR A 353 16.46 -7.60 9.76
N SER A 354 17.59 -8.30 9.76
CA SER A 354 18.25 -8.77 8.54
C SER A 354 17.55 -10.00 7.97
N ALA A 355 17.71 -10.27 6.67
CA ALA A 355 17.12 -11.45 6.04
C ALA A 355 17.51 -12.77 6.73
N ALA A 356 18.75 -12.88 7.21
CA ALA A 356 19.23 -14.05 7.94
C ALA A 356 18.52 -14.22 9.30
N GLU A 357 18.31 -13.13 10.05
CA GLU A 357 17.55 -13.18 11.31
C GLU A 357 16.08 -13.56 11.08
N ILE A 358 15.46 -13.07 10.00
CA ILE A 358 14.08 -13.41 9.64
C ILE A 358 13.97 -14.90 9.30
N GLU A 359 14.88 -15.41 8.47
CA GLU A 359 14.92 -16.83 8.12
C GLU A 359 15.09 -17.70 9.37
N GLU A 360 15.95 -17.30 10.30
CA GLU A 360 16.19 -18.02 11.54
C GLU A 360 14.97 -18.01 12.46
N LEU A 361 14.28 -16.87 12.60
CA LEU A 361 13.02 -16.78 13.33
C LEU A 361 11.96 -17.71 12.73
N PHE A 362 11.84 -17.75 11.40
CA PHE A 362 10.85 -18.59 10.73
C PHE A 362 11.19 -20.08 10.79
N LYS A 363 12.48 -20.46 10.89
CA LYS A 363 12.87 -21.85 11.17
C LYS A 363 12.41 -22.31 12.55
N HIS A 364 12.45 -21.42 13.54
CA HIS A 364 12.00 -21.70 14.89
C HIS A 364 10.47 -21.80 15.00
N PHE A 365 9.74 -21.04 14.21
CA PHE A 365 8.28 -21.11 14.14
C PHE A 365 7.81 -22.23 13.17
N LYS A 366 7.93 -23.51 13.55
CA LYS A 366 7.32 -24.59 12.72
C LYS A 366 5.80 -24.44 12.67
N HIS A 367 5.18 -24.88 11.56
CA HIS A 367 3.74 -24.78 11.30
C HIS A 367 2.87 -25.34 12.43
N GLU A 368 3.28 -26.47 13.02
CA GLU A 368 2.60 -27.12 14.14
C GLU A 368 2.41 -26.20 15.35
N HIS A 369 3.27 -25.19 15.53
CA HIS A 369 3.20 -24.24 16.65
C HIS A 369 2.31 -23.01 16.37
N LEU A 370 1.93 -22.79 15.09
CA LEU A 370 1.21 -21.60 14.66
C LEU A 370 -0.25 -21.87 14.34
N VAL A 371 -0.64 -23.10 13.95
CA VAL A 371 -2.01 -23.41 13.53
C VAL A 371 -2.61 -24.53 14.37
N HIS A 372 -3.67 -24.21 15.09
CA HIS A 372 -4.52 -25.19 15.79
C HIS A 372 -5.77 -25.52 14.96
N PHE A 373 -6.21 -26.76 14.87
CA PHE A 373 -7.45 -27.11 14.18
C PHE A 373 -8.61 -27.31 15.15
N ASP A 374 -9.56 -26.38 15.17
CA ASP A 374 -10.84 -26.47 15.87
C ASP A 374 -11.98 -26.10 14.89
N ILE A 375 -12.86 -27.06 14.58
CA ILE A 375 -13.85 -26.92 13.50
C ILE A 375 -15.05 -26.11 14.00
N ASN A 376 -15.19 -24.88 13.52
CA ASN A 376 -16.37 -24.03 13.76
C ASN A 376 -16.73 -23.21 12.51
N ILE A 377 -17.95 -22.66 12.45
CA ILE A 377 -18.53 -21.98 11.27
C ILE A 377 -17.78 -20.67 10.91
N ASN A 378 -16.99 -20.10 11.83
CA ASN A 378 -16.30 -18.82 11.67
C ASN A 378 -14.79 -18.93 11.33
N GLY A 379 -14.28 -20.14 11.06
CA GLY A 379 -12.86 -20.42 10.79
C GLY A 379 -12.36 -21.66 11.53
N ILE A 380 -11.24 -22.24 11.05
CA ILE A 380 -10.71 -23.53 11.56
C ILE A 380 -9.62 -23.38 12.65
N SER A 381 -9.16 -22.17 12.96
CA SER A 381 -8.05 -21.91 13.90
C SER A 381 -8.18 -20.60 14.66
N GLU A 382 -7.62 -20.56 15.88
CA GLU A 382 -7.47 -19.34 16.67
C GLU A 382 -6.15 -18.62 16.33
N ALA A 383 -6.20 -17.29 16.16
CA ALA A 383 -5.04 -16.49 15.78
C ALA A 383 -4.08 -16.16 16.95
N HIS A 384 -4.28 -16.75 18.12
CA HIS A 384 -3.53 -16.43 19.35
C HIS A 384 -2.06 -16.84 19.28
N SER A 385 -1.77 -18.02 18.74
CA SER A 385 -0.42 -18.53 18.48
C SER A 385 0.40 -17.59 17.58
N LEU A 386 -0.20 -17.11 16.49
CA LEU A 386 0.41 -16.13 15.59
C LEU A 386 0.70 -14.82 16.33
N LYS A 387 -0.25 -14.34 17.14
CA LYS A 387 -0.04 -13.14 17.96
C LYS A 387 1.16 -13.31 18.88
N THR A 388 1.27 -14.44 19.57
CA THR A 388 2.36 -14.73 20.49
C THR A 388 3.72 -14.79 19.79
N ALA A 389 3.77 -15.37 18.59
CA ALA A 389 4.99 -15.35 17.77
C ALA A 389 5.41 -13.92 17.38
N LEU A 390 4.45 -13.07 17.03
CA LEU A 390 4.69 -11.66 16.72
C LEU A 390 5.13 -10.87 17.96
N ASP A 391 4.47 -11.09 19.11
CA ASP A 391 4.87 -10.50 20.40
C ASP A 391 6.31 -10.87 20.77
N TYR A 392 6.69 -12.14 20.59
CA TYR A 392 8.05 -12.61 20.82
C TYR A 392 9.04 -11.94 19.87
N ALA A 393 8.75 -11.88 18.57
CA ALA A 393 9.65 -11.23 17.60
C ALA A 393 9.86 -9.74 17.94
N ILE A 394 8.79 -9.01 18.24
CA ILE A 394 8.89 -7.61 18.67
C ILE A 394 9.74 -7.50 19.94
N ALA A 395 9.43 -8.28 20.98
CA ALA A 395 10.12 -8.23 22.26
C ALA A 395 11.61 -8.59 22.14
N TYR A 396 11.93 -9.59 21.31
CA TYR A 396 13.30 -10.03 21.07
C TYR A 396 14.14 -8.92 20.43
N LYS A 397 13.63 -8.25 19.38
CA LYS A 397 14.36 -7.15 18.74
C LYS A 397 14.47 -5.94 19.66
N LEU A 398 13.39 -5.61 20.37
CA LEU A 398 13.41 -4.52 21.34
C LEU A 398 14.42 -4.77 22.45
N LYS A 399 14.53 -5.99 22.98
CA LYS A 399 15.55 -6.34 23.97
C LYS A 399 16.96 -6.08 23.45
N GLN A 400 17.27 -6.52 22.22
CA GLN A 400 18.57 -6.23 21.60
C GLN A 400 18.85 -4.72 21.48
N ILE A 401 17.85 -3.92 21.11
CA ILE A 401 17.98 -2.46 21.00
C ILE A 401 18.17 -1.83 22.38
N VAL A 402 17.32 -2.19 23.34
CA VAL A 402 17.34 -1.69 24.71
C VAL A 402 18.68 -1.98 25.38
N ASP A 403 19.20 -3.21 25.24
CA ASP A 403 20.50 -3.61 25.76
C ASP A 403 21.65 -2.84 25.08
N LYS A 404 21.60 -2.70 23.75
CA LYS A 404 22.63 -1.99 22.97
C LYS A 404 22.70 -0.50 23.31
N TYR A 405 21.56 0.15 23.50
CA TYR A 405 21.46 1.59 23.74
C TYR A 405 21.32 1.95 25.23
N GLN A 406 21.29 0.95 26.12
CA GLN A 406 21.19 1.11 27.58
C GLN A 406 19.99 1.95 28.02
N ILE A 407 18.84 1.77 27.36
CA ILE A 407 17.57 2.43 27.71
C ILE A 407 16.68 1.46 28.52
N PRO A 408 15.65 1.93 29.24
CA PRO A 408 14.70 1.02 29.89
C PRO A 408 13.79 0.34 28.87
N TYR A 409 13.49 -0.94 29.09
CA TYR A 409 12.50 -1.67 28.28
C TYR A 409 11.11 -1.04 28.45
N PRO A 410 10.34 -0.85 27.36
CA PRO A 410 9.02 -0.21 27.41
C PRO A 410 8.03 -0.97 28.30
N LYS A 411 7.20 -0.22 29.05
CA LYS A 411 6.15 -0.78 29.90
C LYS A 411 4.82 -0.79 29.14
N GLY A 412 4.07 -1.89 29.24
CA GLY A 412 2.72 -1.98 28.68
C GLY A 412 2.64 -2.79 27.40
N LYS A 413 1.66 -2.49 26.55
CA LYS A 413 1.57 -3.06 25.19
C LYS A 413 2.57 -2.35 24.30
N ILE A 414 3.13 -3.07 23.34
CA ILE A 414 3.94 -2.45 22.30
C ILE A 414 3.00 -2.00 21.17
N ASP A 415 2.64 -0.72 21.21
CA ASP A 415 1.87 -0.05 20.18
C ASP A 415 2.78 0.76 19.23
N PHE A 416 2.20 1.37 18.19
CA PHE A 416 2.95 2.15 17.21
C PHE A 416 3.67 3.35 17.88
N ALA A 417 3.02 4.01 18.84
CA ALA A 417 3.58 5.13 19.59
C ALA A 417 4.80 4.71 20.44
N THR A 418 4.75 3.53 21.05
CA THR A 418 5.85 2.96 21.83
C THR A 418 7.08 2.72 20.95
N LEU A 419 6.89 2.16 19.74
CA LEU A 419 8.00 1.94 18.81
C LEU A 419 8.59 3.26 18.29
N GLU A 420 7.75 4.28 18.08
CA GLU A 420 8.21 5.63 17.71
C GLU A 420 9.02 6.29 18.84
N ASP A 421 8.57 6.19 20.09
CA ASP A 421 9.30 6.71 21.26
C ASP A 421 10.69 6.07 21.39
N ILE A 422 10.80 4.75 21.18
CA ILE A 422 12.09 4.04 21.15
C ILE A 422 12.96 4.52 20.00
N ARG A 423 12.39 4.68 18.79
CA ARG A 423 13.12 5.18 17.62
C ARG A 423 13.67 6.60 17.84
N GLN A 424 12.90 7.48 18.48
CA GLN A 424 13.32 8.84 18.82
C GLN A 424 14.44 8.85 19.88
N LYS A 425 14.35 7.99 20.89
CA LYS A 425 15.39 7.84 21.93
C LYS A 425 16.67 7.19 21.40
N CYS A 426 16.57 6.35 20.38
CA CYS A 426 17.70 5.62 19.80
C CYS A 426 17.82 5.87 18.29
N PRO A 427 18.27 7.06 17.84
CA PRO A 427 18.49 7.33 16.43
C PRO A 427 19.44 6.30 15.81
N GLY A 428 19.03 5.68 14.70
CA GLY A 428 19.83 4.66 14.01
C GLY A 428 19.75 3.25 14.62
N CYS A 429 18.79 2.97 15.52
CA CYS A 429 18.57 1.62 16.07
C CYS A 429 18.09 0.58 15.03
N GLY A 430 17.79 1.02 13.80
CA GLY A 430 17.29 0.19 12.72
C GLY A 430 15.77 0.17 12.60
N ILE A 431 15.03 0.76 13.55
CA ILE A 431 13.58 0.91 13.44
C ILE A 431 13.27 1.93 12.33
N GLY A 432 12.42 1.52 11.37
CA GLY A 432 11.94 2.35 10.27
C GLY A 432 11.13 3.56 10.73
N LYS A 433 10.90 4.52 9.83
CA LYS A 433 10.11 5.72 10.09
C LYS A 433 8.59 5.45 10.09
N GLU A 434 8.14 4.44 9.34
CA GLU A 434 6.71 4.15 9.23
C GLU A 434 6.44 2.66 8.96
N LEU A 435 5.41 2.13 9.62
CA LEU A 435 4.82 0.83 9.35
C LEU A 435 3.33 1.01 9.07
N VAL A 436 2.86 0.49 7.93
CA VAL A 436 1.44 0.47 7.55
C VAL A 436 0.98 -0.98 7.38
N VAL A 437 -0.08 -1.33 8.09
CA VAL A 437 -0.68 -2.67 8.07
C VAL A 437 -2.14 -2.56 7.66
N THR A 438 -2.60 -3.38 6.72
CA THR A 438 -4.00 -3.37 6.27
C THR A 438 -4.82 -4.51 6.86
N ALA A 439 -6.10 -4.25 7.13
CA ALA A 439 -7.09 -5.26 7.45
C ALA A 439 -8.39 -4.99 6.69
N THR A 440 -9.22 -6.02 6.53
CA THR A 440 -10.51 -5.90 5.85
C THR A 440 -11.63 -5.84 6.88
N ASN A 441 -12.37 -4.74 6.93
CA ASN A 441 -13.61 -4.67 7.70
C ASN A 441 -14.73 -5.38 6.93
N LYS A 442 -15.26 -6.48 7.48
CA LYS A 442 -16.23 -7.33 6.78
C LYS A 442 -17.56 -6.62 6.53
N ARG A 443 -18.05 -5.92 7.56
CA ARG A 443 -19.39 -5.29 7.53
C ARG A 443 -19.42 -4.09 6.60
N GLN A 444 -18.38 -3.25 6.65
CA GLN A 444 -18.28 -2.06 5.82
C GLN A 444 -17.76 -2.34 4.40
N GLY A 445 -17.11 -3.48 4.17
CA GLY A 445 -16.47 -3.79 2.89
C GLY A 445 -15.33 -2.81 2.55
N LYS A 446 -14.60 -2.34 3.57
CA LYS A 446 -13.53 -1.34 3.44
C LYS A 446 -12.23 -1.83 4.05
N THR A 447 -11.11 -1.37 3.49
CA THR A 447 -9.79 -1.57 4.08
C THR A 447 -9.58 -0.61 5.24
N ARG A 448 -9.28 -1.16 6.43
CA ARG A 448 -8.77 -0.43 7.59
C ARG A 448 -7.24 -0.44 7.54
N TYR A 449 -6.63 0.70 7.85
CA TYR A 449 -5.17 0.84 7.88
C TYR A 449 -4.73 1.15 9.31
N PHE A 450 -3.76 0.41 9.79
CA PHE A 450 -3.07 0.65 11.06
C PHE A 450 -1.71 1.24 10.78
N SER A 451 -1.40 2.36 11.41
CA SER A 451 -0.10 3.04 11.35
C SER A 451 0.04 3.97 12.55
N LEU A 452 1.23 4.55 12.73
CA LEU A 452 1.47 5.57 13.76
C LEU A 452 0.47 6.74 13.65
N LEU A 453 0.20 7.21 12.43
CA LEU A 453 -0.70 8.33 12.18
C LEU A 453 -2.16 8.00 12.48
N ARG A 454 -2.61 6.78 12.14
CA ARG A 454 -4.03 6.40 12.19
C ARG A 454 -4.45 5.67 13.45
N SER A 455 -3.52 4.99 14.11
CA SER A 455 -3.79 4.11 15.25
C SER A 455 -2.58 4.05 16.21
N PRO A 456 -2.12 5.18 16.76
CA PRO A 456 -0.87 5.26 17.52
C PRO A 456 -0.85 4.32 18.74
N THR A 457 -1.98 4.18 19.43
CA THR A 457 -2.12 3.38 20.66
C THR A 457 -2.58 1.94 20.40
N PHE A 458 -2.68 1.52 19.14
CA PHE A 458 -3.08 0.17 18.79
C PHE A 458 -1.88 -0.78 18.81
N GLU A 459 -2.06 -1.96 19.41
CA GLU A 459 -0.99 -2.93 19.58
C GLU A 459 -0.52 -3.47 18.22
N VAL A 460 0.79 -3.41 17.96
CA VAL A 460 1.36 -3.69 16.63
C VAL A 460 1.20 -5.16 16.26
N SER A 461 1.43 -6.07 17.21
CA SER A 461 1.22 -7.51 16.99
C SER A 461 -0.24 -7.84 16.71
N GLU A 462 -1.17 -7.13 17.34
CA GLU A 462 -2.60 -7.30 17.10
C GLU A 462 -2.99 -6.84 15.68
N ALA A 463 -2.47 -5.69 15.23
CA ALA A 463 -2.71 -5.21 13.87
C ALA A 463 -2.20 -6.20 12.80
N VAL A 464 -0.96 -6.69 12.97
CA VAL A 464 -0.35 -7.65 12.03
C VAL A 464 -1.06 -9.00 12.07
N LYS A 465 -1.43 -9.49 13.25
CA LYS A 465 -2.24 -10.71 13.41
C LYS A 465 -3.58 -10.59 12.68
N THR A 466 -4.31 -9.48 12.87
CA THR A 466 -5.58 -9.25 12.17
C THR A 466 -5.37 -9.20 10.66
N SER A 467 -4.31 -8.55 10.20
CA SER A 467 -3.94 -8.49 8.78
C SER A 467 -3.71 -9.87 8.16
N ALA A 468 -3.16 -10.82 8.93
CA ALA A 468 -2.83 -12.18 8.51
C ALA A 468 -3.90 -13.24 8.86
N SER A 469 -5.06 -12.82 9.38
CA SER A 469 -6.16 -13.72 9.79
C SER A 469 -7.04 -14.08 8.59
N PHE A 470 -6.55 -14.95 7.71
CA PHE A 470 -7.27 -15.37 6.49
C PHE A 470 -8.59 -16.09 6.83
N PRO A 471 -9.76 -15.69 6.28
CA PRO A 471 -11.09 -16.10 6.79
C PRO A 471 -11.37 -17.61 6.85
N ILE A 472 -10.76 -18.39 5.95
CA ILE A 472 -10.92 -19.85 5.92
C ILE A 472 -10.11 -20.50 7.06
N VAL A 473 -9.00 -19.89 7.43
CA VAL A 473 -7.95 -20.47 8.27
C VAL A 473 -8.08 -19.97 9.70
N TYR A 474 -8.25 -18.67 9.87
CA TYR A 474 -8.31 -18.01 11.17
C TYR A 474 -9.65 -17.33 11.38
N ARG A 475 -10.12 -17.35 12.63
CA ARG A 475 -11.31 -16.61 13.05
C ARG A 475 -11.12 -15.10 12.89
N SER A 476 -12.20 -14.41 12.51
CA SER A 476 -12.25 -12.94 12.42
C SER A 476 -11.87 -12.29 13.76
N THR A 477 -11.13 -11.19 13.72
CA THR A 477 -10.81 -10.40 14.92
C THR A 477 -11.84 -9.29 15.10
N VAL A 478 -12.41 -9.14 16.29
CA VAL A 478 -13.31 -8.02 16.61
C VAL A 478 -12.48 -6.84 17.11
N ILE A 479 -12.57 -5.71 16.42
CA ILE A 479 -11.90 -4.45 16.78
C ILE A 479 -12.99 -3.37 16.83
N ASP A 480 -13.12 -2.70 17.96
CA ASP A 480 -14.14 -1.64 18.19
C ASP A 480 -15.58 -2.10 17.91
N GLY A 481 -15.88 -3.38 18.19
CA GLY A 481 -17.20 -3.98 17.93
C GLY A 481 -17.46 -4.36 16.46
N GLU A 482 -16.48 -4.19 15.58
CA GLU A 482 -16.57 -4.57 14.16
C GLU A 482 -15.66 -5.76 13.84
N GLU A 483 -16.16 -6.68 13.02
CA GLU A 483 -15.39 -7.85 12.58
C GLU A 483 -14.41 -7.50 11.46
N HIS A 484 -13.15 -7.86 11.67
CA HIS A 484 -12.05 -7.66 10.75
C HIS A 484 -11.42 -8.99 10.35
N ASN A 485 -11.01 -9.07 9.09
CA ASN A 485 -10.37 -10.20 8.45
C ASN A 485 -9.04 -9.76 7.81
N ASP A 486 -8.35 -10.73 7.21
CA ASP A 486 -7.13 -10.53 6.44
C ASP A 486 -7.20 -9.33 5.47
N GLY A 487 -6.14 -8.52 5.48
CA GLY A 487 -6.03 -7.31 4.64
C GLY A 487 -6.01 -7.63 3.16
N GLY A 488 -5.49 -8.79 2.78
CA GLY A 488 -5.33 -9.26 1.40
C GLY A 488 -6.64 -9.59 0.70
N VAL A 489 -7.76 -9.64 1.44
CA VAL A 489 -9.09 -9.84 0.86
C VAL A 489 -9.51 -8.65 0.00
N LEU A 490 -9.25 -7.42 0.46
CA LEU A 490 -9.62 -6.19 -0.28
C LEU A 490 -8.42 -5.38 -0.77
N ASN A 491 -7.30 -5.41 -0.05
CA ASN A 491 -6.10 -4.66 -0.41
C ASN A 491 -4.87 -5.53 -0.13
N ASN A 492 -4.51 -6.39 -1.08
CA ASN A 492 -3.32 -7.22 -0.99
C ASN A 492 -2.05 -6.44 -1.36
N PHE A 493 -2.19 -5.24 -1.92
CA PHE A 493 -1.06 -4.43 -2.41
C PHE A 493 -1.20 -2.97 -1.94
N PRO A 494 -0.87 -2.67 -0.67
CA PRO A 494 -1.15 -1.38 -0.05
C PRO A 494 -0.11 -0.33 -0.44
N THR A 495 -0.23 0.23 -1.65
CA THR A 495 0.66 1.28 -2.17
C THR A 495 0.12 2.69 -1.93
N GLU A 496 -1.18 2.82 -1.66
CA GLU A 496 -1.86 4.10 -1.41
C GLU A 496 -1.35 4.90 -0.21
N PRO A 497 -0.78 4.30 0.86
CA PRO A 497 -0.21 5.09 1.95
C PRO A 497 0.95 5.99 1.52
N PHE A 498 1.61 5.70 0.39
CA PHE A 498 2.78 6.42 -0.08
C PHE A 498 2.44 7.30 -1.29
N PHE A 499 2.11 8.57 -1.04
CA PHE A 499 1.84 9.60 -2.06
C PHE A 499 3.12 10.26 -2.57
N ASP A 500 3.07 10.87 -3.77
CA ASP A 500 4.18 11.70 -4.28
C ASP A 500 4.55 12.78 -3.23
N ASP A 501 5.82 12.83 -2.85
CA ASP A 501 6.33 13.78 -1.85
C ASP A 501 6.86 15.06 -2.49
N HIS A 502 6.73 15.19 -3.82
CA HIS A 502 7.17 16.33 -4.60
C HIS A 502 8.67 16.65 -4.45
N THR A 503 9.49 15.66 -4.09
CA THR A 503 10.95 15.83 -3.98
C THR A 503 11.65 15.85 -5.34
N THR A 504 10.98 15.38 -6.40
CA THR A 504 11.45 15.38 -7.78
C THR A 504 10.73 16.43 -8.61
N LEU A 505 11.42 17.03 -9.60
CA LEU A 505 10.77 17.92 -10.57
C LEU A 505 9.78 17.17 -11.46
N LEU A 506 10.08 15.92 -11.85
CA LEU A 506 9.23 15.08 -12.69
C LEU A 506 8.32 14.17 -11.87
N GLU A 507 7.14 13.84 -12.39
CA GLU A 507 6.17 12.93 -11.75
C GLU A 507 5.95 11.68 -12.61
N SER A 508 5.44 10.61 -11.98
CA SER A 508 4.95 9.45 -12.73
C SER A 508 3.69 9.81 -13.55
N GLU A 509 3.50 9.16 -14.70
CA GLU A 509 2.27 9.25 -15.52
C GLU A 509 0.99 9.00 -14.69
N TYR A 510 1.07 8.15 -13.66
CA TYR A 510 -0.06 7.79 -12.79
C TYR A 510 -0.03 8.48 -11.42
N GLY A 511 0.88 9.42 -11.18
CA GLY A 511 0.98 10.19 -9.93
C GLY A 511 1.42 9.37 -8.70
N ASN A 512 1.98 8.19 -8.90
CA ASN A 512 2.47 7.35 -7.80
C ASN A 512 3.85 7.81 -7.29
N ASN A 513 4.14 7.53 -6.02
CA ASN A 513 5.43 7.88 -5.40
C ASN A 513 6.57 7.07 -6.04
N LEU A 514 7.58 7.77 -6.56
CA LEU A 514 8.71 7.19 -7.31
C LEU A 514 9.73 6.43 -6.44
N LYS A 515 9.69 6.63 -5.11
CA LYS A 515 10.55 5.98 -4.11
C LYS A 515 9.99 4.65 -3.60
N VAL A 516 8.83 4.24 -4.09
CA VAL A 516 8.20 2.96 -3.73
C VAL A 516 8.82 1.83 -4.54
N LEU A 517 9.24 0.77 -3.85
CA LEU A 517 9.45 -0.55 -4.41
C LEU A 517 8.35 -1.49 -3.89
N ALA A 518 7.62 -2.13 -4.78
CA ALA A 518 6.51 -2.98 -4.42
C ALA A 518 6.80 -4.44 -4.80
N VAL A 519 6.48 -5.37 -3.92
CA VAL A 519 6.83 -6.79 -4.07
C VAL A 519 5.55 -7.59 -4.19
N LYS A 520 5.41 -8.31 -5.30
CA LYS A 520 4.22 -9.12 -5.62
C LYS A 520 4.60 -10.52 -6.10
N PHE A 521 3.71 -11.48 -5.88
CA PHE A 521 3.82 -12.83 -6.45
C PHE A 521 3.15 -12.92 -7.82
N ASP A 522 3.71 -13.73 -8.71
CA ASP A 522 3.09 -14.07 -9.99
C ASP A 522 2.14 -15.27 -9.80
N ASP A 523 0.83 -15.03 -9.90
CA ASP A 523 -0.19 -16.08 -9.89
C ASP A 523 -0.71 -16.38 -11.32
N GLY A 524 -0.04 -15.84 -12.35
CA GLY A 524 -0.34 -16.01 -13.77
C GLY A 524 -0.87 -14.74 -14.48
N PRO A 525 -1.97 -14.10 -14.04
CA PRO A 525 -2.48 -12.89 -14.68
C PRO A 525 -1.67 -11.62 -14.38
N GLU A 526 -0.85 -11.60 -13.33
CA GLU A 526 -0.06 -10.44 -12.89
C GLU A 526 0.96 -10.00 -13.93
N ARG A 527 1.75 -10.94 -14.46
CA ARG A 527 2.73 -10.64 -15.51
C ARG A 527 2.06 -10.11 -16.78
N LYS A 528 0.93 -10.71 -17.18
CA LYS A 528 0.09 -10.21 -18.28
C LYS A 528 -0.46 -8.81 -18.03
N ALA A 529 -0.78 -8.47 -16.78
CA ALA A 529 -1.28 -7.15 -16.43
C ALA A 529 -0.20 -6.07 -16.62
N ILE A 530 1.07 -6.39 -16.30
CA ILE A 530 2.23 -5.54 -16.55
C ILE A 530 2.53 -5.45 -18.06
N ASP A 531 2.59 -6.58 -18.76
CA ASP A 531 2.98 -6.61 -20.18
C ASP A 531 1.93 -5.95 -21.10
N ARG A 532 0.67 -5.92 -20.66
CA ARG A 532 -0.44 -5.30 -21.40
C ARG A 532 -1.06 -4.14 -20.65
N VAL A 533 -0.24 -3.14 -20.32
CA VAL A 533 -0.62 -1.93 -19.56
C VAL A 533 -1.91 -1.26 -20.07
N MET A 534 -2.15 -1.27 -21.39
CA MET A 534 -3.26 -0.56 -22.05
C MET A 534 -4.53 -1.39 -22.30
N ASP A 535 -4.53 -2.69 -21.94
CA ASP A 535 -5.68 -3.58 -22.11
C ASP A 535 -6.66 -3.48 -20.92
N ARG A 536 -7.94 -3.83 -21.14
CA ARG A 536 -8.93 -3.89 -20.05
C ARG A 536 -8.50 -4.89 -18.99
N VAL A 537 -8.40 -4.46 -17.73
CA VAL A 537 -8.39 -5.39 -16.60
C VAL A 537 -9.83 -5.87 -16.43
N TYR A 538 -10.08 -7.15 -16.66
CA TYR A 538 -11.39 -7.72 -16.44
C TYR A 538 -11.58 -8.02 -14.95
N ARG A 539 -12.78 -7.72 -14.47
CA ARG A 539 -13.27 -8.21 -13.18
C ARG A 539 -13.53 -9.70 -13.28
N GLU A 540 -13.24 -10.42 -12.20
CA GLU A 540 -13.48 -11.86 -12.15
C GLU A 540 -14.98 -12.18 -12.26
N ASN A 541 -15.28 -13.37 -12.78
CA ASN A 541 -16.65 -13.78 -13.07
C ASN A 541 -17.56 -13.68 -11.84
N ILE A 542 -18.82 -13.28 -12.07
CA ILE A 542 -19.85 -13.11 -11.03
C ILE A 542 -19.98 -14.35 -10.13
N VAL A 543 -19.80 -15.56 -10.70
CA VAL A 543 -19.83 -16.85 -9.98
C VAL A 543 -18.67 -16.98 -8.98
N LEU A 544 -17.45 -16.59 -9.38
CA LEU A 544 -16.29 -16.60 -8.48
C LEU A 544 -16.52 -15.62 -7.33
N ASN A 545 -16.99 -14.41 -7.64
CA ASN A 545 -17.25 -13.39 -6.61
C ASN A 545 -18.30 -13.87 -5.58
N TRP A 546 -19.32 -14.62 -6.03
CA TRP A 546 -20.30 -15.23 -5.13
C TRP A 546 -19.69 -16.27 -4.20
N ILE A 547 -18.83 -17.16 -4.72
CA ILE A 547 -18.10 -18.16 -3.91
C ILE A 547 -17.23 -17.45 -2.87
N TYR A 548 -16.47 -16.44 -3.27
CA TYR A 548 -15.58 -15.72 -2.36
C TYR A 548 -16.32 -14.87 -1.34
N ARG A 549 -17.49 -14.32 -1.69
CA ARG A 549 -18.37 -13.67 -0.70
C ARG A 549 -18.78 -14.64 0.40
N LEU A 550 -19.10 -15.88 0.05
CA LEU A 550 -19.44 -16.92 1.02
C LEU A 550 -18.24 -17.30 1.89
N LEU A 551 -17.04 -17.38 1.32
CA LEU A 551 -15.80 -17.75 2.04
C LEU A 551 -15.22 -16.62 2.92
N THR A 552 -15.33 -15.37 2.49
CA THR A 552 -14.67 -14.22 3.15
C THR A 552 -15.62 -13.40 4.02
N GLY A 553 -16.93 -13.53 3.81
CA GLY A 553 -17.95 -12.70 4.44
C GLY A 553 -18.00 -11.26 3.92
N VAL A 554 -17.21 -10.93 2.88
CA VAL A 554 -17.16 -9.60 2.26
C VAL A 554 -18.07 -9.58 1.04
N SER A 555 -18.86 -8.52 0.86
CA SER A 555 -19.86 -8.46 -0.21
C SER A 555 -19.26 -8.43 -1.62
N ASP A 556 -18.06 -7.89 -1.79
CA ASP A 556 -17.42 -7.72 -3.10
C ASP A 556 -15.87 -7.81 -3.11
N PRO A 557 -15.29 -8.99 -2.81
CA PRO A 557 -13.83 -9.19 -2.81
C PRO A 557 -13.19 -9.02 -4.20
N ALA A 558 -13.87 -9.40 -5.29
CA ALA A 558 -13.31 -9.31 -6.64
C ALA A 558 -12.93 -7.87 -7.05
N SER A 559 -13.60 -6.87 -6.47
CA SER A 559 -13.26 -5.46 -6.67
C SER A 559 -11.88 -5.10 -6.11
N GLY A 560 -11.44 -5.75 -5.02
CA GLY A 560 -10.11 -5.56 -4.43
C GLY A 560 -9.01 -6.07 -5.35
N TRP A 561 -9.20 -7.25 -5.94
CA TRP A 561 -8.22 -7.84 -6.86
C TRP A 561 -8.08 -7.09 -8.17
N GLU A 562 -9.19 -6.58 -8.71
CA GLU A 562 -9.17 -5.67 -9.84
C GLU A 562 -8.33 -4.43 -9.52
N LYS A 563 -8.56 -3.81 -8.36
CA LYS A 563 -7.76 -2.67 -7.89
C LYS A 563 -6.28 -3.03 -7.74
N ASP A 564 -5.95 -4.18 -7.18
CA ASP A 564 -4.55 -4.59 -7.02
C ASP A 564 -3.83 -4.84 -8.35
N ARG A 565 -4.54 -5.32 -9.39
CA ARG A 565 -4.01 -5.40 -10.77
C ARG A 565 -3.80 -4.02 -11.39
N LEU A 566 -4.73 -3.08 -11.15
CA LEU A 566 -4.58 -1.69 -11.58
C LEU A 566 -3.41 -1.00 -10.88
N LYS A 567 -3.23 -1.22 -9.57
CA LYS A 567 -2.06 -0.72 -8.83
C LYS A 567 -0.77 -1.31 -9.38
N LEU A 568 -0.72 -2.61 -9.63
CA LEU A 568 0.47 -3.24 -10.21
C LEU A 568 0.89 -2.58 -11.53
N ARG A 569 -0.07 -2.17 -12.37
CA ARG A 569 0.21 -1.40 -13.59
C ARG A 569 0.79 -0.02 -13.31
N LYS A 570 0.19 0.72 -12.36
CA LYS A 570 0.71 2.03 -11.95
C LYS A 570 2.16 1.93 -11.46
N TYR A 571 2.49 0.85 -10.76
CA TYR A 571 3.81 0.57 -10.21
C TYR A 571 4.65 -0.40 -11.05
N ALA A 572 4.37 -0.59 -12.34
CA ALA A 572 5.02 -1.63 -13.16
C ALA A 572 6.57 -1.52 -13.16
N CYS A 573 7.12 -0.31 -13.33
CA CYS A 573 8.57 -0.05 -13.28
C CYS A 573 9.14 0.05 -11.85
N GLN A 574 8.29 -0.20 -10.85
CA GLN A 574 8.57 -0.09 -9.42
C GLN A 574 8.15 -1.36 -8.67
N SER A 575 7.88 -2.45 -9.41
CA SER A 575 7.45 -3.70 -8.82
C SER A 575 8.42 -4.82 -9.14
N ILE A 576 8.67 -5.68 -8.15
CA ILE A 576 9.30 -6.98 -8.32
C ILE A 576 8.17 -8.00 -8.31
N VAL A 577 8.07 -8.78 -9.39
CA VAL A 577 7.07 -9.85 -9.54
C VAL A 577 7.79 -11.18 -9.48
N ILE A 578 7.64 -11.87 -8.35
CA ILE A 578 8.37 -13.11 -8.06
C ILE A 578 7.56 -14.29 -8.58
N ASN A 579 8.19 -15.12 -9.42
CA ASN A 579 7.58 -16.39 -9.81
C ASN A 579 7.71 -17.42 -8.69
N VAL A 580 6.58 -17.79 -8.08
CA VAL A 580 6.50 -18.76 -6.99
C VAL A 580 5.70 -19.98 -7.44
N ASP A 581 6.24 -20.69 -8.44
CA ASP A 581 5.76 -21.96 -9.02
C ASP A 581 4.67 -22.68 -8.20
N ASN A 582 3.44 -22.82 -8.71
CA ASN A 582 2.30 -23.64 -8.21
C ASN A 582 2.11 -23.82 -6.69
N VAL A 583 2.68 -22.99 -5.83
CA VAL A 583 2.47 -23.07 -4.39
C VAL A 583 1.16 -22.35 -4.08
N SER A 584 0.17 -23.12 -3.63
CA SER A 584 -1.08 -22.54 -3.18
C SER A 584 -0.85 -21.61 -1.99
N SER A 585 -1.49 -20.44 -2.00
CA SER A 585 -1.53 -19.52 -0.87
C SER A 585 -2.20 -20.13 0.37
N SER A 586 -2.99 -21.20 0.20
CA SER A 586 -3.63 -21.98 1.27
C SER A 586 -2.82 -23.17 1.78
N SER A 587 -1.71 -23.53 1.11
CA SER A 587 -0.83 -24.62 1.55
C SER A 587 0.18 -24.10 2.57
N PHE A 588 -0.06 -24.36 3.85
CA PHE A 588 0.79 -23.89 4.94
C PHE A 588 2.04 -24.76 5.18
N THR A 589 2.16 -25.89 4.49
CA THR A 589 3.31 -26.79 4.57
C THR A 589 4.18 -26.64 3.33
N VAL A 590 5.34 -26.03 3.51
CA VAL A 590 6.37 -25.88 2.48
C VAL A 590 7.61 -26.64 2.94
N GLY A 591 8.01 -27.65 2.17
CA GLY A 591 9.24 -28.41 2.43
C GLY A 591 10.48 -27.52 2.37
N GLU A 592 11.58 -27.95 3.01
CA GLU A 592 12.80 -27.14 3.06
C GLU A 592 13.37 -26.82 1.67
N GLU A 593 13.28 -27.76 0.72
CA GLU A 593 13.75 -27.54 -0.65
C GLU A 593 12.91 -26.47 -1.36
N THR A 594 11.58 -26.54 -1.26
CA THR A 594 10.66 -25.54 -1.83
C THR A 594 10.88 -24.17 -1.18
N ARG A 595 11.14 -24.13 0.13
CA ARG A 595 11.48 -22.89 0.86
C ARG A 595 12.74 -22.25 0.30
N LYS A 596 13.81 -23.02 0.12
CA LYS A 596 15.08 -22.54 -0.45
C LYS A 596 14.88 -22.00 -1.87
N LYS A 597 14.12 -22.72 -2.71
CA LYS A 597 13.77 -22.29 -4.08
C LYS A 597 13.01 -20.96 -4.10
N MET A 598 12.06 -20.73 -3.17
CA MET A 598 11.36 -19.45 -3.08
C MET A 598 12.29 -18.30 -2.70
N ILE A 599 13.15 -18.51 -1.69
CA ILE A 599 14.13 -17.50 -1.26
C ILE A 599 15.06 -17.17 -2.43
N GLU A 600 15.54 -18.18 -3.15
CA GLU A 600 16.39 -18.01 -4.33
C GLU A 600 15.68 -17.24 -5.44
N SER A 601 14.44 -17.60 -5.78
CA SER A 601 13.65 -16.89 -6.79
C SER A 601 13.43 -15.41 -6.44
N GLY A 602 13.06 -15.11 -5.19
CA GLY A 602 12.90 -13.72 -4.74
C GLY A 602 14.21 -12.93 -4.79
N TYR A 603 15.33 -13.59 -4.47
CA TYR A 603 16.66 -13.00 -4.57
C TYR A 603 17.05 -12.71 -6.02
N GLU A 604 16.89 -13.67 -6.93
CA GLU A 604 17.23 -13.55 -8.35
C GLU A 604 16.42 -12.47 -9.07
N GLU A 605 15.10 -12.42 -8.86
CA GLU A 605 14.24 -11.39 -9.46
C GLU A 605 14.61 -9.98 -8.94
N THR A 606 15.03 -9.88 -7.67
CA THR A 606 15.51 -8.62 -7.11
C THR A 606 16.87 -8.22 -7.67
N GLN A 607 17.81 -9.16 -7.82
CA GLN A 607 19.10 -8.90 -8.45
C GLN A 607 18.91 -8.45 -9.91
N SER A 608 17.99 -9.08 -10.64
CA SER A 608 17.60 -8.65 -11.99
C SER A 608 17.06 -7.21 -11.98
N TYR A 609 16.15 -6.89 -11.05
CA TYR A 609 15.62 -5.54 -10.88
C TYR A 609 16.73 -4.51 -10.62
N LEU A 610 17.67 -4.82 -9.72
CA LEU A 610 18.78 -3.95 -9.36
C LEU A 610 19.76 -3.76 -10.51
N LYS A 611 20.18 -4.84 -11.18
CA LYS A 611 21.14 -4.79 -12.30
C LYS A 611 20.69 -3.91 -13.45
N MET A 612 19.39 -3.79 -13.69
CA MET A 612 18.85 -2.93 -14.74
C MET A 612 18.81 -1.44 -14.38
N ARG A 613 18.90 -1.08 -13.09
CA ARG A 613 18.60 0.28 -12.60
C ARG A 613 19.71 0.89 -11.76
N TYR A 614 20.53 0.09 -11.12
CA TYR A 614 21.57 0.50 -10.22
C TYR A 614 22.92 0.04 -10.76
N HIS A 615 23.93 0.88 -10.57
CA HIS A 615 25.33 0.49 -10.71
C HIS A 615 25.98 0.48 -9.33
N LYS A 616 27.10 -0.24 -9.23
CA LYS A 616 27.96 -0.15 -8.06
C LYS A 616 28.95 0.98 -8.25
N ASN A 617 29.06 1.88 -7.27
CA ASN A 617 30.09 2.91 -7.25
C ASN A 617 31.43 2.34 -6.75
N GLU A 618 32.48 3.18 -6.70
CA GLU A 618 33.82 2.78 -6.24
C GLU A 618 33.86 2.25 -4.79
N SER A 619 32.83 2.57 -3.99
CA SER A 619 32.65 2.09 -2.62
C SER A 619 31.79 0.81 -2.53
N GLU A 620 31.53 0.15 -3.66
CA GLU A 620 30.63 -1.00 -3.80
C GLU A 620 29.19 -0.73 -3.30
N GLU A 621 28.76 0.53 -3.31
CA GLU A 621 27.38 0.92 -2.97
C GLU A 621 26.54 1.05 -4.23
N TYR A 622 25.28 0.58 -4.16
CA TYR A 622 24.36 0.66 -5.27
C TYR A 622 23.79 2.09 -5.36
N GLU A 623 23.97 2.73 -6.51
CA GLU A 623 23.43 4.06 -6.80
C GLU A 623 22.48 3.97 -7.99
N ASN A 624 21.25 4.49 -7.86
CA ASN A 624 20.23 4.36 -8.90
C ASN A 624 20.58 5.21 -10.11
N GLU A 625 20.96 4.62 -11.25
CA GLU A 625 21.30 5.32 -12.50
C GLU A 625 20.11 5.52 -13.46
N GLU A 626 18.91 5.10 -13.07
CA GLU A 626 17.71 5.25 -13.89
C GLU A 626 17.35 6.74 -14.03
N PHE A 627 17.37 7.25 -15.26
CA PHE A 627 16.87 8.59 -15.57
C PHE A 627 15.42 8.53 -16.05
N MET A 628 14.58 9.36 -15.45
CA MET A 628 13.29 9.76 -15.99
C MET A 628 13.48 10.92 -16.94
N TYR A 629 12.58 11.08 -17.90
CA TYR A 629 12.59 12.25 -18.77
C TYR A 629 11.19 12.69 -19.16
N GLU A 630 11.03 13.99 -19.36
CA GLU A 630 9.83 14.59 -19.93
C GLU A 630 10.24 15.69 -20.92
N THR A 631 9.45 15.85 -21.98
CA THR A 631 9.68 16.86 -23.01
C THR A 631 8.60 17.93 -22.95
N PHE A 632 9.02 19.18 -22.96
CA PHE A 632 8.15 20.36 -22.97
C PHE A 632 8.37 21.13 -24.27
N SER A 633 7.33 21.76 -24.81
CA SER A 633 7.41 22.58 -26.02
C SER A 633 8.30 23.81 -25.86
N SER A 634 8.40 24.36 -24.65
CA SER A 634 9.15 25.60 -24.36
C SER A 634 9.48 25.74 -22.87
N LEU A 635 10.35 26.71 -22.54
CA LEU A 635 10.59 27.10 -21.14
C LEU A 635 9.33 27.67 -20.46
N GLY A 636 8.42 28.27 -21.21
CA GLY A 636 7.13 28.75 -20.68
C GLY A 636 6.21 27.61 -20.24
N GLU A 637 6.20 26.50 -20.98
CA GLU A 637 5.50 25.28 -20.57
C GLU A 637 6.12 24.69 -19.31
N LEU A 638 7.46 24.59 -19.26
CA LEU A 638 8.16 24.07 -18.08
C LEU A 638 7.91 24.94 -16.83
N LEU A 639 7.83 26.26 -16.97
CA LEU A 639 7.41 27.17 -15.89
C LEU A 639 5.98 26.89 -15.41
N SER A 640 5.06 26.71 -16.35
CA SER A 640 3.67 26.35 -16.05
C SER A 640 3.58 25.00 -15.34
N TYR A 641 4.41 24.04 -15.74
CA TYR A 641 4.53 22.75 -15.08
C TYR A 641 5.07 22.87 -13.64
N CYS A 642 6.04 23.75 -13.39
CA CYS A 642 6.51 24.04 -12.03
C CYS A 642 5.39 24.62 -11.15
N CYS A 643 4.48 25.43 -11.71
CA CYS A 643 3.29 25.92 -10.99
C CYS A 643 2.37 24.77 -10.60
N TYR A 644 2.11 23.84 -11.52
CA TYR A 644 1.33 22.63 -11.27
C TYR A 644 1.96 21.74 -10.19
N ARG A 645 3.28 21.47 -10.26
CA ARG A 645 4.02 20.74 -9.22
C ARG A 645 4.07 21.50 -7.90
N GLY A 646 3.79 22.80 -7.93
CA GLY A 646 3.81 23.65 -6.76
C GLY A 646 5.21 23.93 -6.22
N ASP A 647 6.26 23.69 -7.01
CA ASP A 647 7.65 23.89 -6.62
C ASP A 647 8.14 25.28 -7.02
N ARG A 648 8.25 26.15 -6.02
CA ARG A 648 8.73 27.53 -6.19
C ARG A 648 10.22 27.59 -6.52
N GLN A 649 11.03 26.66 -6.00
CA GLN A 649 12.47 26.67 -6.22
C GLN A 649 12.78 26.36 -7.68
N TRP A 650 12.13 25.32 -8.23
CA TRP A 650 12.24 24.99 -9.65
C TRP A 650 11.63 26.07 -10.54
N PHE A 651 10.49 26.65 -10.15
CA PHE A 651 9.94 27.78 -10.86
C PHE A 651 10.95 28.94 -11.00
N ASP A 652 11.56 29.35 -9.88
CA ASP A 652 12.55 30.44 -9.87
C ASP A 652 13.81 30.07 -10.67
N ARG A 653 14.23 28.80 -10.68
CA ARG A 653 15.35 28.31 -11.49
C ARG A 653 15.03 28.37 -12.99
N VAL A 654 13.88 27.87 -13.42
CA VAL A 654 13.47 27.90 -14.83
C VAL A 654 13.24 29.35 -15.28
N TYR A 655 12.75 30.21 -14.40
CA TYR A 655 12.63 31.66 -14.66
C TYR A 655 13.99 32.28 -14.98
N GLN A 656 15.04 31.96 -14.22
CA GLN A 656 16.39 32.42 -14.52
C GLN A 656 16.92 31.90 -15.85
N LEU A 657 16.59 30.65 -16.23
CA LEU A 657 16.95 30.10 -17.54
C LEU A 657 16.24 30.86 -18.67
N LEU A 658 14.96 31.16 -18.49
CA LEU A 658 14.18 31.97 -19.43
C LEU A 658 14.74 33.40 -19.54
N ASP A 659 15.08 34.02 -18.42
CA ASP A 659 15.67 35.36 -18.37
C ASP A 659 17.03 35.41 -19.09
N LYS A 660 17.84 34.34 -19.01
CA LYS A 660 19.12 34.26 -19.75
C LYS A 660 18.97 33.80 -21.20
N SER A 661 17.79 33.38 -21.61
CA SER A 661 17.56 32.82 -22.95
C SER A 661 17.52 33.90 -24.04
N THR A 662 17.71 33.50 -25.29
CA THR A 662 17.64 34.36 -26.49
C THR A 662 16.36 34.13 -27.30
N VAL A 663 15.30 33.61 -26.67
CA VAL A 663 14.05 33.25 -27.35
C VAL A 663 13.33 34.52 -27.83
N PRO A 664 12.79 34.57 -29.07
CA PRO A 664 12.21 35.79 -29.64
C PRO A 664 11.04 36.39 -28.84
N ASN A 665 10.24 35.57 -28.15
CA ASN A 665 9.10 35.99 -27.31
C ASN A 665 9.46 36.13 -25.82
N ARG A 666 10.75 36.27 -25.47
CA ARG A 666 11.25 36.34 -24.08
C ARG A 666 10.53 37.35 -23.20
N ILE A 667 10.26 38.56 -23.69
CA ILE A 667 9.63 39.63 -22.90
C ILE A 667 8.21 39.23 -22.48
N GLU A 668 7.44 38.64 -23.39
CA GLU A 668 6.08 38.17 -23.13
C GLU A 668 6.08 36.99 -22.17
N LEU A 669 6.98 36.01 -22.38
CA LEU A 669 7.13 34.87 -21.48
C LEU A 669 7.54 35.29 -20.07
N LEU A 670 8.42 36.29 -19.92
CA LEU A 670 8.80 36.82 -18.60
C LEU A 670 7.62 37.50 -17.89
N LYS A 671 6.79 38.23 -18.65
CA LYS A 671 5.56 38.81 -18.12
C LYS A 671 4.58 37.72 -17.68
N GLN A 672 4.33 36.72 -18.52
CA GLN A 672 3.48 35.57 -18.19
C GLN A 672 4.03 34.84 -16.95
N ALA A 673 5.34 34.67 -16.84
CA ALA A 673 5.94 34.04 -15.67
C ALA A 673 5.72 34.85 -14.38
N GLN A 674 5.79 36.19 -14.44
CA GLN A 674 5.46 37.03 -13.28
C GLN A 674 3.98 36.92 -12.88
N GLU A 675 3.08 36.87 -13.86
CA GLU A 675 1.64 36.65 -13.63
C GLU A 675 1.38 35.27 -13.02
N LEU A 676 2.00 34.21 -13.54
CA LEU A 676 1.94 32.86 -12.98
C LEU A 676 2.50 32.83 -11.55
N LYS A 677 3.63 33.49 -11.29
CA LYS A 677 4.19 33.60 -9.95
C LYS A 677 3.23 34.26 -8.98
N ALA A 678 2.58 35.34 -9.42
CA ALA A 678 1.59 36.04 -8.64
C ALA A 678 0.33 35.20 -8.38
N LEU A 679 -0.07 34.36 -9.34
CA LEU A 679 -1.26 33.53 -9.23
C LEU A 679 -1.04 32.30 -8.34
N TYR A 680 0.10 31.63 -8.45
CA TYR A 680 0.35 30.33 -7.82
C TYR A 680 1.22 30.39 -6.56
N PHE A 681 2.02 31.44 -6.38
CA PHE A 681 3.03 31.53 -5.31
C PHE A 681 2.95 32.80 -4.45
N ASN A 682 2.00 33.70 -4.68
CA ASN A 682 1.83 34.85 -3.77
C ASN A 682 1.37 34.40 -2.39
N SER A 683 2.02 34.94 -1.37
CA SER A 683 1.75 34.64 0.04
C SER A 683 0.34 35.09 0.42
N VAL A 684 -0.59 34.15 0.53
CA VAL A 684 -1.48 34.19 1.68
C VAL A 684 -0.57 34.02 2.88
N SER A 685 -0.54 35.03 3.75
CA SER A 685 0.10 34.96 5.06
C SER A 685 -0.13 33.57 5.66
N SER A 686 0.94 32.86 5.95
CA SER A 686 0.95 31.66 6.78
C SER A 686 0.39 32.01 8.16
N SER A 687 -0.94 32.03 8.27
CA SER A 687 -1.69 32.07 9.52
C SER A 687 -2.82 31.04 9.46
N LEU A 688 -2.47 29.83 9.00
CA LEU A 688 -3.11 28.60 9.44
C LEU A 688 -2.14 28.02 10.47
N ARG A 689 -2.21 28.48 11.72
CA ARG A 689 -2.90 27.73 12.79
C ARG A 689 -2.65 26.24 12.64
N SER A 690 -1.71 25.74 13.44
CA SER A 690 -1.71 24.38 13.94
C SER A 690 -3.16 23.94 14.22
N PRO A 691 -3.54 22.68 13.96
CA PRO A 691 -4.84 22.20 14.40
C PRO A 691 -4.92 22.43 15.91
N LEU A 692 -5.93 23.21 16.31
CA LEU A 692 -6.35 23.33 17.69
C LEU A 692 -6.59 21.90 18.18
N HIS A 693 -5.86 21.53 19.22
CA HIS A 693 -6.31 20.53 20.17
C HIS A 693 -7.71 20.95 20.63
N ASP A 694 -8.74 20.31 20.11
CA ASP A 694 -10.02 20.26 20.80
C ASP A 694 -9.85 19.28 21.96
N ASP A 695 -9.45 19.85 23.11
CA ASP A 695 -9.72 19.27 24.42
C ASP A 695 -11.24 19.30 24.64
N HIS A 696 -11.92 18.28 24.12
CA HIS A 696 -13.16 17.83 24.73
C HIS A 696 -12.96 16.39 25.21
N PRO A 697 -13.10 16.15 26.54
CA PRO A 697 -13.07 14.81 27.07
C PRO A 697 -14.31 14.08 26.55
N LEU A 698 -14.11 13.15 25.62
CA LEU A 698 -15.12 12.13 25.32
C LEU A 698 -15.24 11.21 26.53
N THR A 699 -16.10 11.60 27.45
CA THR A 699 -16.79 10.68 28.35
C THR A 699 -17.54 9.66 27.51
N PHE A 700 -17.10 8.41 27.54
CA PHE A 700 -17.84 7.26 27.02
C PHE A 700 -18.01 6.24 28.15
N PHE A 701 -19.25 6.11 28.64
CA PHE A 701 -19.76 5.11 29.59
C PHE A 701 -18.92 4.83 30.84
N GLY A 702 -18.99 5.77 31.79
CA GLY A 702 -18.98 5.59 33.25
C GLY A 702 -18.78 4.20 33.87
N ASN A 703 -17.67 3.53 33.60
CA ASN A 703 -17.16 2.41 34.38
C ASN A 703 -15.64 2.53 34.49
N GLU A 704 -15.15 2.60 35.72
CA GLU A 704 -13.73 2.50 36.03
C GLU A 704 -13.22 1.12 35.58
N ILE A 705 -12.23 1.11 34.69
CA ILE A 705 -11.41 -0.08 34.44
C ILE A 705 -10.27 -0.03 35.45
N PRO A 706 -10.12 -1.03 36.33
CA PRO A 706 -9.10 -0.99 37.37
C PRO A 706 -7.70 -1.00 36.77
N ASN A 707 -6.87 -0.07 37.23
CA ASN A 707 -5.42 -0.08 37.05
C ASN A 707 -4.84 -1.35 37.67
N THR A 708 -4.51 -2.34 36.85
CA THR A 708 -3.53 -3.38 37.20
C THR A 708 -2.32 -3.25 36.29
N SER A 709 -1.44 -2.29 36.63
CA SER A 709 -0.24 -1.94 35.88
C SER A 709 1.04 -2.29 36.65
N THR A 710 1.19 -3.55 37.05
CA THR A 710 2.43 -4.04 37.69
C THR A 710 2.97 -5.36 37.13
N GLY A 711 2.20 -6.13 36.33
CA GLY A 711 2.61 -7.49 35.90
C GLY A 711 3.33 -7.64 34.55
N ARG A 712 3.32 -6.65 33.65
CA ARG A 712 3.82 -6.85 32.26
C ARG A 712 5.34 -6.84 32.10
N THR A 713 6.06 -6.18 32.99
CA THR A 713 7.53 -6.13 32.94
C THR A 713 8.14 -7.49 33.31
N GLU A 714 7.47 -8.31 34.13
CA GLU A 714 7.92 -9.68 34.38
C GLU A 714 7.49 -10.62 33.25
N ASN A 715 6.29 -10.42 32.68
CA ASN A 715 5.75 -11.31 31.65
C ASN A 715 6.56 -11.37 30.35
N HIS A 716 7.22 -10.28 29.92
CA HIS A 716 8.04 -10.32 28.71
C HIS A 716 9.36 -11.06 28.92
N GLU A 717 9.99 -10.95 30.11
CA GLU A 717 11.16 -11.76 30.46
C GLU A 717 10.80 -13.24 30.52
N ILE A 718 9.65 -13.57 31.10
CA ILE A 718 9.08 -14.91 31.10
C ILE A 718 8.83 -15.39 29.67
N LEU A 719 8.20 -14.57 28.81
CA LEU A 719 7.95 -14.90 27.41
C LEU A 719 9.26 -15.23 26.67
N LEU A 720 10.28 -14.37 26.81
CA LEU A 720 11.57 -14.53 26.15
C LEU A 720 12.35 -15.77 26.62
N ALA A 721 12.19 -16.18 27.89
CA ALA A 721 12.85 -17.36 28.42
C ALA A 721 12.10 -18.66 28.08
N VAL A 722 10.78 -18.63 28.09
CA VAL A 722 9.93 -19.82 28.02
C VAL A 722 9.55 -20.14 26.57
N TYR A 723 9.27 -19.14 25.74
CA TYR A 723 8.79 -19.36 24.37
C TYR A 723 9.76 -20.15 23.48
N PRO A 724 11.09 -19.89 23.49
CA PRO A 724 12.05 -20.69 22.73
C PRO A 724 12.05 -22.17 23.12
N VAL A 725 11.88 -22.46 24.42
CA VAL A 725 11.76 -23.85 24.92
C VAL A 725 10.50 -24.49 24.34
N PHE A 726 9.35 -23.80 24.39
CA PHE A 726 8.10 -24.32 23.82
C PHE A 726 8.17 -24.65 22.33
N LEU A 727 8.91 -23.84 21.53
CA LEU A 727 9.10 -24.10 20.10
C LEU A 727 9.91 -25.37 19.81
N LYS A 728 10.69 -25.85 20.79
CA LYS A 728 11.47 -27.09 20.66
C LYS A 728 10.77 -28.32 21.23
N LEU A 729 9.73 -28.13 22.03
CA LEU A 729 8.93 -29.24 22.58
C LEU A 729 7.98 -29.82 21.52
N SER A 730 7.98 -31.15 21.40
CA SER A 730 7.21 -31.91 20.42
C SER A 730 6.23 -32.89 21.07
N GLN A 731 5.21 -33.30 20.31
CA GLN A 731 4.26 -34.35 20.72
C GLN A 731 4.93 -35.71 20.95
N SER A 732 6.14 -35.94 20.44
CA SER A 732 6.90 -37.19 20.68
C SER A 732 7.26 -37.38 22.16
N MET A 733 7.20 -36.31 22.96
CA MET A 733 7.40 -36.37 24.41
C MET A 733 6.21 -36.94 25.19
N LEU A 734 5.16 -37.39 24.49
CA LEU A 734 3.95 -37.98 25.05
C LEU A 734 3.61 -39.27 24.30
N LYS A 735 3.23 -40.33 25.03
CA LYS A 735 2.82 -41.60 24.43
C LYS A 735 1.35 -41.59 24.01
N ASP A 736 0.47 -41.08 24.88
CA ASP A 736 -0.98 -41.11 24.69
C ASP A 736 -1.49 -40.05 23.71
N SER A 737 -2.51 -40.40 22.92
CA SER A 737 -3.11 -39.52 21.90
C SER A 737 -3.96 -38.38 22.48
N THR A 738 -4.54 -38.58 23.66
CA THR A 738 -5.33 -37.56 24.37
C THR A 738 -4.41 -36.52 25.00
N ASP A 739 -3.34 -36.97 25.64
CA ASP A 739 -2.32 -36.09 26.22
C ASP A 739 -1.62 -35.25 25.14
N LYS A 740 -1.36 -35.82 23.95
CA LYS A 740 -0.84 -35.07 22.79
C LYS A 740 -1.74 -33.89 22.41
N LYS A 741 -3.06 -34.10 22.39
CA LYS A 741 -4.02 -33.01 22.12
C LYS A 741 -4.00 -31.97 23.24
N ILE A 742 -3.96 -32.40 24.52
CA ILE A 742 -3.87 -31.50 25.67
C ILE A 742 -2.61 -30.62 25.59
N PHE A 743 -1.48 -31.21 25.18
CA PHE A 743 -0.22 -30.51 24.99
C PHE A 743 -0.30 -29.45 23.86
N ASP A 744 -0.98 -29.75 22.76
CA ASP A 744 -1.23 -28.76 21.71
C ASP A 744 -2.08 -27.59 22.22
N TYR A 745 -3.15 -27.87 22.97
CA TYR A 745 -3.95 -26.81 23.60
C TYR A 745 -3.12 -25.96 24.57
N ALA A 746 -2.28 -26.60 25.39
CA ALA A 746 -1.39 -25.91 26.30
C ALA A 746 -0.45 -24.95 25.57
N ARG A 747 0.16 -25.39 24.46
CA ARG A 747 1.04 -24.55 23.63
C ARG A 747 0.31 -23.35 23.03
N HIS A 748 -0.90 -23.54 22.51
CA HIS A 748 -1.67 -22.46 21.88
C HIS A 748 -2.29 -21.48 22.89
N SER A 749 -2.42 -21.88 24.16
CA SER A 749 -2.91 -21.01 25.23
C SER A 749 -1.87 -19.97 25.71
N PHE A 750 -0.61 -20.10 25.31
CA PHE A 750 0.47 -19.22 25.78
C PHE A 750 0.34 -17.80 25.18
N LEU A 751 0.17 -16.81 26.05
CA LEU A 751 -0.10 -15.41 25.68
C LEU A 751 0.77 -14.45 26.51
N LEU A 752 1.23 -13.34 25.93
CA LEU A 752 2.00 -12.33 26.68
C LEU A 752 1.24 -11.77 27.90
N LYS A 753 -0.09 -11.66 27.82
CA LYS A 753 -0.94 -11.17 28.92
C LYS A 753 -1.11 -12.18 30.05
N ASP A 754 -0.93 -13.47 29.76
CA ASP A 754 -1.06 -14.58 30.71
C ASP A 754 -0.09 -15.70 30.31
N PRO A 755 1.20 -15.59 30.66
CA PRO A 755 2.22 -16.55 30.25
C PRO A 755 2.06 -17.91 30.95
N PHE A 756 1.13 -18.06 31.90
CA PHE A 756 0.95 -19.28 32.67
C PHE A 756 -0.35 -20.04 32.37
N ALA A 757 -1.18 -19.56 31.43
CA ALA A 757 -2.41 -20.23 31.00
C ALA A 757 -2.20 -21.71 30.63
N CYS A 758 -1.05 -22.02 30.03
CA CYS A 758 -0.66 -23.38 29.65
C CYS A 758 -0.63 -24.38 30.83
N LEU A 759 -0.39 -23.92 32.07
CA LEU A 759 -0.36 -24.78 33.25
C LEU A 759 -1.71 -25.42 33.57
N GLU A 760 -2.82 -24.78 33.22
CA GLU A 760 -4.17 -25.35 33.41
C GLU A 760 -4.41 -26.55 32.49
N HIS A 761 -3.83 -26.52 31.29
CA HIS A 761 -3.87 -27.62 30.36
C HIS A 761 -2.89 -28.72 30.77
N PHE A 762 -1.66 -28.38 31.16
CA PHE A 762 -0.69 -29.37 31.63
C PHE A 762 -1.14 -30.14 32.88
N ALA A 763 -1.97 -29.53 33.73
CA ALA A 763 -2.55 -30.22 34.89
C ALA A 763 -3.51 -31.38 34.51
N LYS A 764 -3.98 -31.42 33.25
CA LYS A 764 -4.89 -32.47 32.75
C LYS A 764 -4.15 -33.67 32.14
N ILE A 765 -2.83 -33.58 31.95
CA ILE A 765 -2.01 -34.69 31.46
C ILE A 765 -1.93 -35.75 32.56
N SER A 766 -2.35 -36.99 32.26
CA SER A 766 -2.48 -38.05 33.27
C SER A 766 -1.57 -39.27 33.06
N ASN A 767 -1.01 -39.46 31.86
CA ASN A 767 -0.19 -40.64 31.54
C ASN A 767 1.32 -40.33 31.62
N ASP A 768 2.14 -41.32 31.26
CA ASP A 768 3.60 -41.19 31.26
C ASP A 768 4.07 -40.07 30.33
N THR A 769 4.95 -39.21 30.87
CA THR A 769 5.51 -38.07 30.17
C THR A 769 7.02 -38.18 30.11
N HIS A 770 7.60 -37.58 29.08
CA HIS A 770 9.04 -37.47 28.98
C HIS A 770 9.61 -36.59 30.11
N LEU A 771 10.75 -36.97 30.68
CA LEU A 771 11.42 -36.28 31.80
C LEU A 771 11.62 -34.78 31.53
N ILE A 772 12.03 -34.41 30.31
CA ILE A 772 12.22 -32.99 29.94
C ILE A 772 10.91 -32.20 30.00
N LEU A 773 9.81 -32.78 29.51
CA LEU A 773 8.50 -32.12 29.55
C LEU A 773 8.06 -31.90 31.01
N HIS A 774 8.30 -32.89 31.88
CA HIS A 774 8.03 -32.75 33.32
C HIS A 774 8.91 -31.68 33.98
N ILE A 775 10.20 -31.62 33.65
CA ILE A 775 11.12 -30.57 34.12
C ILE A 775 10.61 -29.19 33.69
N VAL A 776 10.23 -29.00 32.42
CA VAL A 776 9.69 -27.72 31.93
C VAL A 776 8.42 -27.33 32.67
N ILE A 777 7.47 -28.25 32.86
CA ILE A 777 6.23 -27.97 33.59
C ILE A 777 6.53 -27.54 35.04
N ASN A 778 7.48 -28.19 35.71
CA ASN A 778 7.89 -27.82 37.07
C ASN A 778 8.64 -26.49 37.12
N LEU A 779 9.52 -26.20 36.15
CA LEU A 779 10.18 -24.89 36.02
C LEU A 779 9.14 -23.79 35.81
N LEU A 780 8.10 -24.01 35.00
CA LEU A 780 7.00 -23.07 34.80
C LEU A 780 6.18 -22.84 36.08
N LYS A 781 5.89 -23.90 36.85
CA LYS A 781 5.23 -23.79 38.16
C LYS A 781 6.07 -22.99 39.15
N GLU A 782 7.38 -23.22 39.19
CA GLU A 782 8.29 -22.48 40.06
C GLU A 782 8.44 -21.02 39.59
N LEU A 783 8.52 -20.78 38.28
CA LEU A 783 8.57 -19.44 37.70
C LEU A 783 7.31 -18.62 38.05
N LYS A 784 6.14 -19.25 38.11
CA LYS A 784 4.88 -18.62 38.55
C LYS A 784 4.87 -18.26 40.05
N LYS A 785 5.54 -19.06 40.88
CA LYS A 785 5.54 -18.90 42.34
C LYS A 785 6.66 -17.98 42.82
N ASN A 786 7.89 -18.20 42.35
CA ASN A 786 9.12 -17.55 42.79
C ASN A 786 10.06 -17.32 41.59
N PRO A 787 9.86 -16.27 40.77
CA PRO A 787 10.76 -15.97 39.66
C PRO A 787 12.16 -15.63 40.22
N SER A 788 13.16 -16.43 39.85
CA SER A 788 14.55 -16.23 40.28
C SER A 788 15.53 -16.54 39.16
N LYS A 789 16.71 -15.92 39.21
CA LYS A 789 17.78 -16.14 38.21
C LYS A 789 18.09 -17.63 38.00
N LYS A 790 18.02 -18.44 39.06
CA LYS A 790 18.20 -19.90 39.00
C LYS A 790 17.19 -20.60 38.08
N VAL A 791 15.93 -20.16 38.06
CA VAL A 791 14.88 -20.74 37.20
C VAL A 791 15.13 -20.35 35.74
N PHE A 792 15.50 -19.09 35.48
CA PHE A 792 15.86 -18.62 34.13
C PHE A 792 17.10 -19.34 33.59
N ASP A 793 18.15 -19.51 34.40
CA ASP A 793 19.36 -20.25 34.02
C ASP A 793 19.04 -21.73 33.73
N ALA A 794 18.09 -22.33 34.46
CA ALA A 794 17.62 -23.69 34.21
C ALA A 794 16.83 -23.80 32.90
N LEU A 795 15.96 -22.84 32.57
CA LEU A 795 15.26 -22.79 31.28
C LEU A 795 16.24 -22.66 30.11
N SER A 796 17.31 -21.85 30.26
CA SER A 796 18.39 -21.76 29.27
C SER A 796 19.09 -23.10 29.09
N GLN A 797 19.42 -23.81 30.17
CA GLN A 797 20.02 -25.13 30.11
C GLN A 797 19.13 -26.18 29.43
N VAL A 798 17.81 -26.10 29.61
CA VAL A 798 16.86 -26.96 28.88
C VAL A 798 16.89 -26.63 27.39
N LEU A 799 16.90 -25.35 27.02
CA LEU A 799 16.97 -24.94 25.62
C LEU A 799 18.26 -25.43 24.95
N ASP A 800 19.40 -25.29 25.62
CA ASP A 800 20.70 -25.79 25.14
C ASP A 800 20.68 -27.30 24.92
N LEU A 801 20.07 -28.03 25.85
CA LEU A 801 19.92 -29.48 25.76
C LEU A 801 19.01 -29.90 24.59
N LEU A 802 17.91 -29.18 24.35
CA LEU A 802 16.99 -29.41 23.24
C LEU A 802 17.58 -29.01 21.87
N ASN A 803 18.56 -28.10 21.85
CA ASN A 803 19.30 -27.73 20.65
C ASN A 803 20.47 -28.67 20.35
N GLY A 804 20.99 -29.36 21.36
CA GLY A 804 22.08 -30.32 21.20
C GLY A 804 21.64 -31.61 20.48
N ASN A 805 22.50 -32.18 19.65
CA ASN A 805 22.32 -33.49 19.00
C ASN A 805 22.43 -34.68 19.99
N LYS A 806 21.90 -34.55 21.20
CA LYS A 806 21.85 -35.63 22.19
C LYS A 806 20.67 -36.56 21.85
N ASN A 807 20.88 -37.87 21.92
CA ASN A 807 19.79 -38.84 21.75
C ASN A 807 18.86 -38.81 22.98
N LEU A 808 17.76 -38.08 22.86
CA LEU A 808 16.76 -37.87 23.91
C LEU A 808 15.56 -38.82 23.81
N ASP A 809 15.46 -39.61 22.74
CA ASP A 809 14.33 -40.53 22.51
C ASP A 809 14.58 -41.90 23.18
N LYS A 810 14.82 -41.90 24.49
CA LYS A 810 15.04 -43.13 25.29
C LYS A 810 13.79 -43.51 26.06
N GLU A 811 13.41 -44.78 26.02
CA GLU A 811 12.24 -45.32 26.73
C GLU A 811 12.33 -45.06 28.24
N GLU A 812 13.53 -45.07 28.82
CA GLU A 812 13.75 -44.85 30.25
C GLU A 812 13.44 -43.41 30.72
N TYR A 813 13.25 -42.48 29.81
CA TYR A 813 12.88 -41.09 30.13
C TYR A 813 11.38 -40.87 30.24
N PHE A 814 10.56 -41.89 29.91
CA PHE A 814 9.11 -41.83 30.04
C PHE A 814 8.68 -42.48 31.36
N ALA A 815 8.04 -41.69 32.22
CA ALA A 815 7.45 -42.18 33.46
C ALA A 815 6.40 -41.19 34.00
N ARG A 816 5.74 -41.60 35.08
CA ARG A 816 4.94 -40.71 35.92
C ARG A 816 5.81 -40.04 36.98
N TRP A 817 6.44 -38.94 36.59
CA TRP A 817 7.37 -38.20 37.42
C TRP A 817 6.69 -37.44 38.57
N ASP A 818 7.33 -37.43 39.74
CA ASP A 818 6.91 -36.70 40.94
C ASP A 818 8.12 -35.98 41.55
N LEU A 819 8.82 -35.22 40.70
CA LEU A 819 10.06 -34.54 41.06
C LEU A 819 9.79 -33.17 41.71
N SER A 820 10.52 -32.86 42.78
CA SER A 820 10.61 -31.52 43.36
C SER A 820 11.52 -30.60 42.53
N PHE A 821 11.46 -29.29 42.74
CA PHE A 821 12.30 -28.32 42.02
C PHE A 821 13.82 -28.60 42.15
N PRO A 822 14.38 -28.89 43.34
CA PRO A 822 15.79 -29.29 43.46
C PRO A 822 16.14 -30.57 42.70
N GLN A 823 15.23 -31.55 42.69
CA GLN A 823 15.40 -32.80 41.94
C GLN A 823 15.38 -32.53 40.43
N CYS A 824 14.49 -31.66 39.93
CA CYS A 824 14.50 -31.24 38.53
C CYS A 824 15.84 -30.59 38.13
N LEU A 825 16.42 -29.72 38.97
CA LEU A 825 17.73 -29.12 38.71
C LEU A 825 18.88 -30.14 38.76
N ARG A 826 18.79 -31.17 39.61
CA ARG A 826 19.75 -32.29 39.64
C ARG A 826 19.68 -33.12 38.37
N MET A 827 18.47 -33.51 37.96
CA MET A 827 18.23 -34.27 36.73
C MET A 827 18.70 -33.50 35.50
N LEU A 828 18.43 -32.18 35.42
CA LEU A 828 18.88 -31.33 34.34
C LEU A 828 20.41 -31.22 34.26
N ARG A 829 21.09 -31.08 35.41
CA ARG A 829 22.56 -31.08 35.47
C ARG A 829 23.16 -32.39 34.96
N LEU A 830 22.61 -33.53 35.39
CA LEU A 830 23.08 -34.86 34.97
C LEU A 830 22.87 -35.09 33.47
N LEU A 831 21.70 -34.71 32.93
CA LEU A 831 21.43 -34.75 31.48
C LEU A 831 22.43 -33.89 30.67
N ASN A 832 22.96 -32.83 31.28
CA ASN A 832 23.95 -31.96 30.65
C ASN A 832 25.39 -32.50 30.72
N GLN A 833 25.76 -33.26 31.76
CA GLN A 833 27.13 -33.68 32.05
C GLN A 833 27.59 -34.98 31.35
N ASP A 834 26.74 -35.99 31.13
CA ASP A 834 27.20 -37.27 30.51
C ASP A 834 26.11 -38.02 29.71
N PRO A 835 26.38 -38.48 28.46
CA PRO A 835 25.48 -39.35 27.68
C PRO A 835 25.43 -40.83 28.14
N GLN A 836 26.40 -41.31 28.92
CA GLN A 836 26.44 -42.69 29.47
C GLN A 836 25.74 -42.78 30.84
N ILE A 837 24.46 -42.44 30.79
CA ILE A 837 23.33 -42.88 31.60
C ILE A 837 23.59 -43.43 33.02
N ASN A 838 23.17 -42.65 34.01
CA ASN A 838 22.83 -43.14 35.35
C ASN A 838 21.37 -43.67 35.36
N THR A 839 21.12 -44.75 34.61
CA THR A 839 19.78 -45.33 34.33
C THR A 839 19.09 -45.76 35.62
N ARG A 840 19.90 -46.16 36.60
CA ARG A 840 19.45 -46.58 37.92
C ARG A 840 18.84 -45.42 38.69
N LEU A 841 19.44 -44.22 38.63
CA LEU A 841 18.87 -43.02 39.24
C LEU A 841 17.54 -42.63 38.59
N PHE A 842 17.45 -42.62 37.26
CA PHE A 842 16.18 -42.33 36.56
C PHE A 842 15.09 -43.35 36.88
N ARG A 843 15.41 -44.66 36.91
CA ARG A 843 14.48 -45.72 37.33
C ARG A 843 14.08 -45.64 38.80
N SER A 844 14.99 -45.23 39.67
CA SER A 844 14.71 -45.09 41.10
C SER A 844 13.78 -43.90 41.33
N MET A 845 14.10 -42.75 40.74
CA MET A 845 13.28 -41.54 40.83
C MET A 845 11.89 -41.73 40.20
N SER A 846 11.78 -42.49 39.10
CA SER A 846 10.48 -42.83 38.51
C SER A 846 9.62 -43.75 39.39
N ARG A 847 10.25 -44.52 40.27
CA ARG A 847 9.59 -45.37 41.29
C ARG A 847 9.40 -44.69 42.64
N LYS A 848 9.65 -43.37 42.73
CA LYS A 848 9.61 -42.57 43.97
C LYS A 848 10.59 -43.03 45.05
N SER A 849 11.68 -43.69 44.66
CA SER A 849 12.79 -44.04 45.56
C SER A 849 13.97 -43.12 45.27
N GLU A 850 14.39 -42.32 46.25
CA GLU A 850 15.56 -41.46 46.13
C GLU A 850 16.78 -42.17 46.76
N PRO A 851 17.82 -42.52 45.96
CA PRO A 851 19.02 -43.13 46.52
C PRO A 851 19.74 -42.15 47.45
N LEU A 852 20.26 -42.66 48.57
CA LEU A 852 20.96 -41.88 49.58
C LEU A 852 22.22 -41.25 48.98
N GLN A 853 22.40 -39.94 49.19
CA GLN A 853 23.62 -39.23 48.81
C GLN A 853 24.61 -39.27 49.97
N THR A 854 25.79 -39.84 49.77
CA THR A 854 26.90 -39.75 50.72
C THR A 854 27.81 -38.59 50.32
N VAL A 855 28.17 -37.74 51.29
CA VAL A 855 29.12 -36.63 51.07
C VAL A 855 30.44 -36.99 51.72
N VAL A 856 31.50 -37.12 50.91
CA VAL A 856 32.87 -37.28 51.41
C VAL A 856 33.69 -36.10 50.89
N SER A 857 34.32 -35.34 51.80
CA SER A 857 35.20 -34.21 51.47
C SER A 857 34.57 -33.11 50.60
N GLY A 858 33.26 -32.86 50.73
CA GLY A 858 32.56 -31.84 49.95
C GLY A 858 32.20 -32.25 48.51
N VAL A 859 32.44 -33.52 48.15
CA VAL A 859 32.06 -34.14 46.88
C VAL A 859 30.92 -35.12 47.13
N PHE A 860 29.90 -35.08 46.27
CA PHE A 860 28.73 -35.96 46.36
C PHE A 860 29.05 -37.30 45.68
N TYR A 861 28.85 -38.41 46.39
CA TYR A 861 28.97 -39.78 45.89
C TYR A 861 27.57 -40.42 45.83
N GLU A 862 27.31 -41.16 44.76
CA GLU A 862 26.13 -42.03 44.63
C GLU A 862 26.57 -43.47 44.92
N GLU A 863 25.75 -44.26 45.63
CA GLU A 863 26.07 -45.68 45.91
C GLU A 863 26.23 -46.46 44.59
N GLU A 864 27.47 -46.90 44.30
CA GLU A 864 27.76 -47.90 43.27
C GLU A 864 27.84 -49.31 43.91
N ASP A 865 27.07 -50.23 43.33
CA ASP A 865 27.01 -51.70 43.46
C ASP A 865 27.50 -52.39 44.76
N GLU A 866 26.54 -52.96 45.50
CA GLU A 866 26.70 -54.30 46.08
C GLU A 866 25.64 -55.26 45.50
N SER A 867 26.10 -56.50 45.29
CA SER A 867 25.40 -57.76 44.98
C SER A 867 24.78 -57.96 43.59
N ASP A 868 25.47 -58.76 42.75
CA ASP A 868 25.06 -60.15 42.48
C ASP A 868 26.11 -60.86 41.59
N GLU A 869 27.10 -61.51 42.20
CA GLU A 869 27.72 -62.76 41.71
C GLU A 869 28.76 -63.28 42.73
N ALA A 870 28.27 -63.84 43.84
CA ALA A 870 29.05 -64.70 44.71
C ALA A 870 28.15 -65.77 45.37
N PHE A 871 27.73 -66.77 44.59
CA PHE A 871 27.25 -68.04 45.12
C PHE A 871 27.65 -69.19 44.18
N SER A 872 28.87 -69.69 44.34
CA SER A 872 29.26 -71.04 43.94
C SER A 872 30.55 -71.49 44.64
N LEU A 873 30.44 -71.92 45.92
CA LEU A 873 31.44 -72.78 46.53
C LEU A 873 30.79 -73.75 47.53
N SER A 874 30.73 -75.02 47.11
CA SER A 874 30.88 -76.27 47.87
C SER A 874 30.12 -76.52 49.19
N ILE A 875 29.41 -77.66 49.17
CA ILE A 875 28.83 -78.52 50.24
C ILE A 875 27.39 -78.20 50.61
#